data_AF-A0A6P4BB08-F1
#
_entry.id   AF-A0A6P4BB08-F1
#
_cell.length_a   1.000
_cell.length_b   1.000
_cell.length_c   1.000
_cell.angle_alpha   90.00
_cell.angle_beta   90.00
_cell.angle_gamma   90.00
#
_symmetry.space_group_name_H-M   'P 1'
#
loop_
_entity.id
_entity.type
_entity.pdbx_description
1 polymer ?
#
loop_
_entity_poly.entity_id
_entity_poly.type
_entity_poly.pdbx_seq_one_letter_code
_entity_poly.pdbx_strand_id
1 'polypeptide(L)'
;MAAALHATLFANTLQPNRTTNYTSTREVPIPSPNRNLSFPVITNHFNEVPRFSPLQSRFVASAISGSPGIESSVTDEEDVANLLDTVKVVGLNGVEIPISDLWKDRKAVIAFARHFGCVFCRKRADYLASKKEVLDASGVALVLIGPGSVDQAKTFYEQTKFKGEVYADPSHSSYEAFRFVSGFTKTFTPKAGLKIIQLYMEGYRQDWKLSFEKDTVTRGGWQQGGIIVAGPGKTNISYIHKDKEAGDDPDIEEILKACCKKKKFLAVVVMYFFLYLKRRAREAESLISFPACSSFPDILWTLCDFLSSMADKKKRRRPDPNSDDETQLPFKNSLKPDSLILKSLEDLTNSLRSTTSSSSSSSSKTLTLADLSLSSSCREVTDLTLSSVQSSIESLILRLAHSILSGNGFSFDVPSRSAVNQLYVPELDRIVLKDKTSLRPYANISTVRKSTVTTRILQLIHQLCIKNIHVTKRDLFYTDVKLFQDQTQSDSVLDDVSCMLGCTRSSLNVVAAEKGVVVGRLIFSDNGDMIDCTKMGMGGKAIPPNIDRVGDMQSDALFILLVEKDAAYMRLAEDRFYNRFPCIIVTAKGQPDVATRLFLRKMKMELKLPVLALVDSDPYGLKILSVYGCGSKNMSYDSANLTTPDIKWLGIRPSDLDKYKIPEQCRLPMTEQDIKTGKDLLEEDFVKKNPGWVEELTLMVKTKQKAEIQALSSFGFQYLSEVYLPLKLQQKDWL
;
A
#
# COMPACT_ATOMS: atom_id res chain seq x y z
N MET A 1 19.49 33.00 32.17
CA MET A 1 20.94 32.89 31.95
C MET A 1 21.26 31.54 31.31
N ALA A 2 22.50 31.30 30.90
CA ALA A 2 22.91 30.11 30.15
C ALA A 2 22.99 28.82 30.98
N ALA A 3 23.16 27.69 30.30
CA ALA A 3 23.30 26.35 30.88
C ALA A 3 24.76 25.91 31.06
N ALA A 4 24.98 24.96 31.98
CA ALA A 4 26.17 24.13 32.12
C ALA A 4 25.72 22.79 32.74
N LEU A 5 25.99 21.64 32.12
CA LEU A 5 27.05 20.66 32.49
C LEU A 5 26.84 20.02 33.88
N HIS A 6 26.86 18.69 34.06
CA HIS A 6 27.78 17.73 33.43
C HIS A 6 27.14 16.33 33.23
N ALA A 7 27.68 15.55 32.29
CA ALA A 7 27.49 14.09 32.21
C ALA A 7 28.74 13.36 32.70
N THR A 8 28.58 12.12 33.17
CA THR A 8 29.65 11.22 33.65
C THR A 8 29.75 9.98 32.77
N LEU A 9 30.98 9.56 32.45
CA LEU A 9 31.29 8.31 31.77
C LEU A 9 32.26 7.50 32.63
N PHE A 10 32.05 6.18 32.71
CA PHE A 10 33.04 5.24 33.22
C PHE A 10 33.81 4.60 32.07
N ALA A 11 35.08 4.28 32.32
CA ALA A 11 36.02 3.82 31.31
C ALA A 11 36.01 2.29 31.14
N ASN A 12 36.60 1.83 30.03
CA ASN A 12 37.64 0.80 30.12
C ASN A 12 38.65 0.91 28.97
N THR A 13 39.86 0.42 29.22
CA THR A 13 41.09 0.72 28.47
C THR A 13 41.51 -0.38 27.50
N LEU A 14 42.10 0.02 26.37
CA LEU A 14 43.15 -0.71 25.65
C LEU A 14 44.03 0.31 24.89
N GLN A 15 45.32 0.00 24.70
CA GLN A 15 46.36 0.90 24.16
C GLN A 15 47.02 0.29 22.88
N PRO A 16 48.14 0.82 22.31
CA PRO A 16 48.22 2.07 21.53
C PRO A 16 49.04 1.91 20.21
N ASN A 17 49.52 3.05 19.67
CA ASN A 17 50.64 3.23 18.71
C ASN A 17 50.36 3.15 17.18
N ARG A 18 50.32 4.32 16.52
CA ARG A 18 51.56 4.95 15.99
C ARG A 18 51.38 6.42 15.56
N THR A 19 52.46 7.18 15.77
CA THR A 19 52.84 8.50 15.22
C THR A 19 52.80 8.54 13.68
N THR A 20 52.74 9.69 12.99
CA THR A 20 53.42 11.01 13.15
C THR A 20 52.48 12.21 12.90
N ASN A 21 52.64 13.39 13.55
CA ASN A 21 53.47 14.56 13.16
C ASN A 21 53.47 14.86 11.64
N TYR A 22 53.32 16.10 11.11
CA TYR A 22 53.35 17.51 11.61
C TYR A 22 52.71 18.43 10.49
N THR A 23 52.48 19.77 10.52
CA THR A 23 52.88 20.92 11.38
C THR A 23 51.88 22.11 11.28
N SER A 24 52.10 23.16 12.08
CA SER A 24 51.65 24.59 12.04
C SER A 24 51.88 25.37 10.71
N THR A 25 51.50 26.65 10.47
CA THR A 25 50.90 27.79 11.24
C THR A 25 50.47 28.93 10.30
N ARG A 26 49.46 29.78 10.65
CA ARG A 26 49.58 31.26 10.81
C ARG A 26 48.26 31.98 11.18
N GLU A 27 48.37 33.27 11.53
CA GLU A 27 47.42 34.03 12.36
C GLU A 27 46.82 35.30 11.70
N VAL A 28 45.52 35.56 11.99
CA VAL A 28 44.94 36.78 12.62
C VAL A 28 45.75 38.10 12.50
N PRO A 29 45.15 39.22 11.98
CA PRO A 29 44.47 40.17 12.89
C PRO A 29 43.22 40.91 12.37
N ILE A 30 42.52 41.56 13.33
CA ILE A 30 41.29 42.38 13.20
C ILE A 30 41.64 43.85 13.52
N PRO A 31 40.90 44.85 12.98
CA PRO A 31 40.59 46.03 13.79
C PRO A 31 39.14 46.58 13.68
N SER A 32 38.74 47.30 14.73
CA SER A 32 37.58 48.20 14.90
C SER A 32 38.10 49.54 15.52
N PRO A 33 37.34 50.63 15.85
CA PRO A 33 35.86 50.74 16.01
C PRO A 33 35.17 52.14 15.74
N ASN A 34 33.82 52.13 15.81
CA ASN A 34 32.91 53.13 16.46
C ASN A 34 32.59 54.58 15.96
N ARG A 35 31.30 54.94 16.19
CA ARG A 35 30.65 56.29 16.38
C ARG A 35 30.40 57.16 15.11
N ASN A 36 29.39 58.07 15.04
CA ASN A 36 28.54 58.70 16.09
C ASN A 36 27.19 59.29 15.54
N LEU A 37 26.18 59.54 16.42
CA LEU A 37 25.04 60.53 16.32
C LEU A 37 23.95 60.33 15.21
N SER A 38 22.68 60.81 15.29
CA SER A 38 21.83 61.40 16.37
C SER A 38 20.31 61.43 15.98
N PHE A 39 19.39 61.54 16.96
CA PHE A 39 17.91 61.73 16.77
C PHE A 39 17.47 63.22 16.70
N PRO A 40 16.23 63.53 16.24
CA PRO A 40 15.13 63.86 17.17
C PRO A 40 13.71 63.35 16.74
N VAL A 41 12.66 63.69 17.52
CA VAL A 41 11.25 63.23 17.42
C VAL A 41 10.27 64.39 17.66
N ILE A 42 9.08 64.37 17.01
CA ILE A 42 7.79 65.06 17.34
C ILE A 42 6.75 64.55 16.29
N THR A 43 5.65 63.82 16.58
CA THR A 43 4.36 64.12 17.26
C THR A 43 3.49 65.20 16.57
N ASN A 44 2.18 65.08 16.34
CA ASN A 44 1.20 64.03 16.69
C ASN A 44 -0.12 64.16 15.88
N HIS A 45 -1.00 63.13 15.95
CA HIS A 45 -2.45 63.13 15.58
C HIS A 45 -2.83 63.28 14.07
N PHE A 46 -4.01 62.82 13.59
CA PHE A 46 -5.21 62.26 14.24
C PHE A 46 -5.89 61.14 13.40
N ASN A 47 -6.59 60.24 14.10
CA ASN A 47 -7.77 59.44 13.70
C ASN A 47 -7.73 58.19 12.78
N GLU A 48 -8.65 57.29 13.16
CA GLU A 48 -9.33 56.17 12.48
C GLU A 48 -8.57 54.90 12.02
N VAL A 49 -9.10 53.77 12.48
CA VAL A 49 -8.71 52.39 12.14
C VAL A 49 -9.94 51.65 11.58
N PRO A 50 -9.91 51.17 10.32
CA PRO A 50 -10.83 50.16 9.83
C PRO A 50 -10.23 48.75 9.88
N ARG A 51 -11.12 47.74 9.96
CA ARG A 51 -10.76 46.32 10.02
C ARG A 51 -10.44 45.80 8.61
N PHE A 52 -9.45 44.91 8.47
CA PHE A 52 -9.29 44.14 7.24
C PHE A 52 -10.30 42.99 7.19
N SER A 53 -11.15 42.99 6.17
CA SER A 53 -11.93 41.84 5.71
C SER A 53 -11.65 41.60 4.22
N PRO A 54 -11.49 40.34 3.77
CA PRO A 54 -11.22 40.07 2.36
C PRO A 54 -12.52 40.14 1.56
N LEU A 55 -12.62 41.12 0.65
CA LEU A 55 -13.71 41.20 -0.32
C LEU A 55 -13.27 40.74 -1.71
N GLN A 56 -14.20 40.12 -2.42
CA GLN A 56 -13.98 39.52 -3.74
C GLN A 56 -13.95 40.59 -4.83
N SER A 57 -13.17 40.34 -5.89
CA SER A 57 -13.49 40.86 -7.22
C SER A 57 -13.48 39.71 -8.23
N ARG A 58 -14.61 39.53 -8.93
CA ARG A 58 -14.68 38.80 -10.19
C ARG A 58 -14.49 39.82 -11.30
N PHE A 59 -13.68 39.50 -12.31
CA PHE A 59 -13.89 40.04 -13.65
C PHE A 59 -13.68 38.95 -14.71
N VAL A 60 -14.41 39.09 -15.81
CA VAL A 60 -14.53 38.10 -16.88
C VAL A 60 -13.60 38.46 -18.03
N ALA A 61 -12.94 37.46 -18.62
CA ALA A 61 -12.34 37.56 -19.94
C ALA A 61 -13.21 36.80 -20.95
N SER A 62 -13.65 37.49 -22.00
CA SER A 62 -14.48 36.90 -23.08
C SER A 62 -13.63 36.34 -24.21
N ALA A 63 -14.22 35.50 -25.06
CA ALA A 63 -13.58 34.88 -26.21
C ALA A 63 -13.77 35.68 -27.51
N ILE A 64 -12.83 35.49 -28.45
CA ILE A 64 -12.93 35.55 -29.93
C ILE A 64 -11.54 35.07 -30.41
N SER A 65 -11.40 33.81 -30.85
CA SER A 65 -11.77 33.23 -32.15
C SER A 65 -10.65 33.38 -33.19
N GLY A 66 -10.14 32.25 -33.71
CA GLY A 66 -8.96 32.18 -34.58
C GLY A 66 -8.87 30.95 -35.51
N SER A 67 -9.98 30.23 -35.70
CA SER A 67 -10.22 29.21 -36.75
C SER A 67 -9.33 27.94 -36.82
N PRO A 68 -9.81 26.84 -37.45
CA PRO A 68 -9.15 25.53 -37.40
C PRO A 68 -8.17 25.28 -38.56
N GLY A 69 -7.21 24.37 -38.34
CA GLY A 69 -6.22 23.97 -39.34
C GLY A 69 -5.87 22.48 -39.30
N ILE A 70 -6.58 21.70 -40.13
CA ILE A 70 -6.15 20.47 -40.82
C ILE A 70 -5.59 19.32 -39.96
N GLU A 71 -6.28 18.16 -39.99
CA GLU A 71 -5.65 16.86 -39.75
C GLU A 71 -4.68 16.56 -40.92
N SER A 72 -3.36 16.58 -40.67
CA SER A 72 -2.37 16.18 -41.67
C SER A 72 -2.22 14.66 -41.70
N SER A 73 -2.45 14.08 -42.88
CA SER A 73 -2.39 12.65 -43.13
C SER A 73 -0.98 12.06 -43.02
N VAL A 74 -0.95 10.75 -42.79
CA VAL A 74 0.12 9.74 -42.87
C VAL A 74 1.19 9.96 -43.98
N THR A 75 2.03 11.00 -43.90
CA THR A 75 3.15 11.24 -44.83
C THR A 75 4.47 11.68 -44.18
N ASP A 76 4.50 12.04 -42.89
CA ASP A 76 5.67 12.68 -42.25
C ASP A 76 6.90 11.76 -42.05
N GLU A 77 6.75 10.42 -42.06
CA GLU A 77 7.88 9.52 -41.74
C GLU A 77 8.93 9.40 -42.85
N GLU A 78 8.54 9.57 -44.13
CA GLU A 78 9.47 9.48 -45.26
C GLU A 78 10.29 10.76 -45.45
N ASP A 79 9.69 11.95 -45.28
CA ASP A 79 10.39 13.23 -45.37
C ASP A 79 11.48 13.39 -44.30
N VAL A 80 11.24 12.92 -43.07
CA VAL A 80 12.26 12.90 -42.02
C VAL A 80 13.38 11.90 -42.34
N ALA A 81 13.07 10.77 -42.99
CA ALA A 81 14.09 9.81 -43.44
C ALA A 81 15.00 10.42 -44.51
N ASN A 82 14.41 11.07 -45.53
CA ASN A 82 15.12 11.73 -46.62
C ASN A 82 16.00 12.89 -46.14
N LEU A 83 15.55 13.63 -45.12
CA LEU A 83 16.35 14.68 -44.46
C LEU A 83 17.55 14.10 -43.70
N LEU A 84 17.40 12.94 -43.05
CA LEU A 84 18.49 12.28 -42.31
C LEU A 84 19.49 11.53 -43.21
N ASP A 85 19.12 11.24 -44.47
CA ASP A 85 20.03 10.71 -45.49
C ASP A 85 20.86 11.80 -46.20
N THR A 86 20.40 13.05 -46.18
CA THR A 86 21.12 14.20 -46.75
C THR A 86 22.06 14.90 -45.76
N VAL A 87 21.82 14.77 -44.45
CA VAL A 87 22.73 15.23 -43.38
C VAL A 87 23.97 14.34 -43.29
N LYS A 88 25.16 14.96 -43.33
CA LYS A 88 26.46 14.28 -43.23
C LYS A 88 27.20 14.62 -41.94
N VAL A 89 27.99 13.65 -41.45
CA VAL A 89 28.98 13.84 -40.37
C VAL A 89 30.33 13.23 -40.78
N VAL A 90 31.43 13.75 -40.23
CA VAL A 90 32.79 13.42 -40.65
C VAL A 90 33.53 12.63 -39.56
N GLY A 91 34.05 11.45 -39.91
CA GLY A 91 34.83 10.62 -38.99
C GLY A 91 36.22 11.19 -38.71
N LEU A 92 36.91 10.68 -37.67
CA LEU A 92 38.29 11.07 -37.34
C LEU A 92 39.31 10.83 -38.48
N ASN A 93 38.97 9.94 -39.42
CA ASN A 93 39.71 9.63 -40.65
C ASN A 93 39.43 10.62 -41.81
N GLY A 94 38.57 11.62 -41.62
CA GLY A 94 38.18 12.59 -42.66
C GLY A 94 37.12 12.09 -43.65
N VAL A 95 36.55 10.90 -43.44
CA VAL A 95 35.49 10.36 -44.32
C VAL A 95 34.13 10.90 -43.89
N GLU A 96 33.39 11.48 -44.83
CA GLU A 96 31.99 11.87 -44.65
C GLU A 96 31.08 10.64 -44.76
N ILE A 97 30.09 10.52 -43.86
CA ILE A 97 29.00 9.54 -43.96
C ILE A 97 27.64 10.20 -43.68
N PRO A 98 26.53 9.70 -44.24
CA PRO A 98 25.18 10.10 -43.82
C PRO A 98 24.99 9.83 -42.32
N ILE A 99 24.29 10.70 -41.60
CA ILE A 99 24.10 10.50 -40.15
C ILE A 99 23.24 9.26 -39.84
N SER A 100 22.28 8.93 -40.71
CA SER A 100 21.45 7.72 -40.64
C SER A 100 22.26 6.41 -40.73
N ASP A 101 23.41 6.42 -41.39
CA ASP A 101 24.26 5.24 -41.56
C ASP A 101 24.88 4.76 -40.23
N LEU A 102 24.93 5.61 -39.21
CA LEU A 102 25.38 5.27 -37.86
C LEU A 102 24.49 4.20 -37.18
N TRP A 103 23.22 4.08 -37.57
CA TRP A 103 22.21 3.22 -36.93
C TRP A 103 21.28 2.47 -37.90
N LYS A 104 21.56 2.45 -39.21
CA LYS A 104 20.76 1.67 -40.17
C LYS A 104 20.77 0.16 -39.86
N ASP A 105 21.94 -0.42 -39.61
CA ASP A 105 22.12 -1.88 -39.49
C ASP A 105 22.26 -2.34 -38.03
N ARG A 106 22.41 -1.41 -37.10
CA ARG A 106 22.67 -1.64 -35.67
C ARG A 106 21.89 -0.65 -34.81
N LYS A 107 21.75 -0.94 -33.52
CA LYS A 107 21.26 0.06 -32.55
C LYS A 107 22.43 0.91 -32.04
N ALA A 108 22.20 2.21 -31.83
CA ALA A 108 23.22 3.13 -31.32
C ALA A 108 22.64 4.13 -30.30
N VAL A 109 23.47 4.51 -29.31
CA VAL A 109 23.32 5.73 -28.52
C VAL A 109 24.20 6.80 -29.17
N ILE A 110 23.59 7.89 -29.62
CA ILE A 110 24.27 9.03 -30.22
C ILE A 110 24.18 10.21 -29.24
N ALA A 111 25.31 10.58 -28.64
CA ALA A 111 25.42 11.74 -27.76
C ALA A 111 25.89 12.95 -28.58
N PHE A 112 25.10 14.02 -28.58
CA PHE A 112 25.43 15.29 -29.20
C PHE A 112 26.07 16.20 -28.16
N ALA A 113 27.31 16.61 -28.40
CA ALA A 113 28.05 17.56 -27.59
C ALA A 113 27.70 19.01 -27.97
N ARG A 114 27.94 19.94 -27.05
CA ARG A 114 27.80 21.38 -27.31
C ARG A 114 28.99 21.95 -28.10
N HIS A 115 30.17 21.46 -27.79
CA HIS A 115 31.46 21.66 -28.49
C HIS A 115 32.52 20.80 -27.78
N PHE A 116 33.63 20.47 -28.45
CA PHE A 116 34.67 19.58 -27.92
C PHE A 116 35.43 20.13 -26.68
N GLY A 117 35.38 21.45 -26.44
CA GLY A 117 35.93 22.08 -25.23
C GLY A 117 35.08 21.91 -23.96
N CYS A 118 33.82 21.51 -24.08
CA CYS A 118 32.81 21.63 -23.02
C CYS A 118 32.99 20.65 -21.84
N VAL A 119 33.10 21.19 -20.62
CA VAL A 119 33.24 20.42 -19.37
C VAL A 119 32.06 19.47 -19.12
N PHE A 120 30.82 19.90 -19.43
CA PHE A 120 29.62 19.08 -19.32
C PHE A 120 29.68 17.88 -20.28
N CYS A 121 30.06 18.12 -21.53
CA CYS A 121 30.14 17.07 -22.55
C CYS A 121 31.27 16.07 -22.24
N ARG A 122 32.33 16.51 -21.57
CA ARG A 122 33.41 15.62 -21.07
C ARG A 122 32.91 14.68 -19.98
N LYS A 123 32.14 15.14 -18.99
CA LYS A 123 31.50 14.25 -18.01
C LYS A 123 30.46 13.33 -18.65
N ARG A 124 29.63 13.84 -19.56
CA ARG A 124 28.65 13.03 -20.33
C ARG A 124 29.35 11.90 -21.10
N ALA A 125 30.46 12.21 -21.78
CA ALA A 125 31.25 11.24 -22.53
C ALA A 125 31.89 10.17 -21.63
N ASP A 126 32.55 10.56 -20.52
CA ASP A 126 33.12 9.60 -19.57
C ASP A 126 32.04 8.71 -18.94
N TYR A 127 30.93 9.30 -18.51
CA TYR A 127 29.85 8.55 -17.87
C TYR A 127 29.18 7.54 -18.82
N LEU A 128 28.99 7.88 -20.10
CA LEU A 128 28.55 6.93 -21.13
C LEU A 128 29.63 5.87 -21.44
N ALA A 129 30.90 6.25 -21.53
CA ALA A 129 32.02 5.32 -21.73
C ALA A 129 32.17 4.33 -20.55
N SER A 130 31.81 4.73 -19.33
CA SER A 130 31.73 3.85 -18.15
C SER A 130 30.69 2.73 -18.30
N LYS A 131 29.70 2.89 -19.19
CA LYS A 131 28.65 1.90 -19.48
C LYS A 131 28.84 1.17 -20.80
N LYS A 132 29.94 1.40 -21.53
CA LYS A 132 30.18 0.79 -22.84
C LYS A 132 30.01 -0.74 -22.83
N GLU A 133 30.58 -1.42 -21.84
CA GLU A 133 30.48 -2.90 -21.73
C GLU A 133 29.03 -3.39 -21.64
N VAL A 134 28.13 -2.60 -21.03
CA VAL A 134 26.69 -2.89 -20.94
C VAL A 134 25.97 -2.62 -22.26
N LEU A 135 26.40 -1.61 -23.01
CA LEU A 135 25.88 -1.27 -24.34
C LEU A 135 26.33 -2.32 -25.38
N ASP A 136 27.62 -2.63 -25.42
CA ASP A 136 28.22 -3.64 -26.30
C ASP A 136 27.58 -5.03 -26.07
N ALA A 137 27.45 -5.45 -24.80
CA ALA A 137 26.76 -6.69 -24.43
C ALA A 137 25.24 -6.69 -24.73
N SER A 138 24.67 -5.52 -25.07
CA SER A 138 23.29 -5.37 -25.53
C SER A 138 23.17 -5.22 -27.06
N GLY A 139 24.28 -5.28 -27.80
CA GLY A 139 24.32 -5.04 -29.25
C GLY A 139 24.06 -3.57 -29.63
N VAL A 140 24.44 -2.63 -28.76
CA VAL A 140 24.21 -1.19 -28.93
C VAL A 140 25.55 -0.46 -29.01
N ALA A 141 25.78 0.26 -30.11
CA ALA A 141 26.96 1.11 -30.28
C ALA A 141 26.87 2.39 -29.44
N LEU A 142 28.02 2.98 -29.13
CA LEU A 142 28.14 4.29 -28.49
C LEU A 142 28.87 5.25 -29.43
N VAL A 143 28.21 6.35 -29.78
CA VAL A 143 28.68 7.38 -30.72
C VAL A 143 28.60 8.76 -30.07
N LEU A 144 29.62 9.58 -30.29
CA LEU A 144 29.66 11.00 -29.93
C LEU A 144 29.73 11.85 -31.21
N ILE A 145 28.88 12.87 -31.32
CA ILE A 145 28.91 13.87 -32.38
C ILE A 145 29.13 15.24 -31.72
N GLY A 146 29.98 16.08 -32.29
CA GLY A 146 30.19 17.46 -31.81
C GLY A 146 30.30 18.47 -32.95
N PRO A 147 29.81 19.71 -32.76
CA PRO A 147 30.00 20.76 -33.75
C PRO A 147 31.47 21.22 -33.71
N GLY A 148 32.09 21.35 -34.88
CA GLY A 148 33.50 21.70 -34.99
C GLY A 148 34.24 20.98 -36.11
N SER A 149 35.56 21.14 -36.17
CA SER A 149 36.41 20.49 -37.18
C SER A 149 36.80 19.06 -36.79
N VAL A 150 37.29 18.28 -37.77
CA VAL A 150 37.80 16.92 -37.53
C VAL A 150 38.99 16.94 -36.56
N ASP A 151 39.82 17.98 -36.58
CA ASP A 151 40.99 18.08 -35.70
C ASP A 151 40.63 18.44 -34.26
N GLN A 152 39.50 19.13 -34.04
CA GLN A 152 38.90 19.27 -32.71
C GLN A 152 38.40 17.93 -32.17
N ALA A 153 37.76 17.12 -33.03
CA ALA A 153 37.31 15.78 -32.68
C ALA A 153 38.47 14.83 -32.37
N LYS A 154 39.57 14.87 -33.14
CA LYS A 154 40.82 14.15 -32.83
C LYS A 154 41.41 14.58 -31.50
N THR A 155 41.57 15.89 -31.28
CA THR A 155 42.12 16.44 -30.03
C THR A 155 41.28 16.00 -28.81
N PHE A 156 39.95 16.01 -28.93
CA PHE A 156 39.06 15.47 -27.90
C PHE A 156 39.28 13.97 -27.66
N TYR A 157 39.35 13.18 -28.73
CA TYR A 157 39.54 11.72 -28.64
C TYR A 157 40.88 11.35 -28.00
N GLU A 158 41.97 12.03 -28.38
CA GLU A 158 43.31 11.83 -27.80
C GLU A 158 43.37 12.18 -26.30
N GLN A 159 42.75 13.30 -25.91
CA GLN A 159 42.71 13.74 -24.51
C GLN A 159 41.83 12.84 -23.63
N THR A 160 40.67 12.41 -24.13
CA THR A 160 39.66 11.68 -23.33
C THR A 160 39.78 10.16 -23.43
N LYS A 161 40.41 9.64 -24.48
CA LYS A 161 40.44 8.21 -24.84
C LYS A 161 39.03 7.60 -24.84
N PHE A 162 38.06 8.37 -25.33
CA PHE A 162 36.64 7.99 -25.34
C PHE A 162 36.45 6.64 -26.03
N LYS A 163 35.80 5.70 -25.34
CA LYS A 163 35.70 4.30 -25.79
C LYS A 163 34.69 4.06 -26.93
N GLY A 164 33.94 5.08 -27.34
CA GLY A 164 32.99 5.03 -28.45
C GLY A 164 33.53 5.68 -29.73
N GLU A 165 32.71 5.69 -30.77
CA GLU A 165 33.04 6.37 -32.03
C GLU A 165 32.86 7.89 -31.88
N VAL A 166 33.68 8.69 -32.57
CA VAL A 166 33.63 10.16 -32.53
C VAL A 166 33.53 10.72 -33.95
N TYR A 167 32.58 11.62 -34.16
CA TYR A 167 32.36 12.34 -35.42
C TYR A 167 32.29 13.84 -35.19
N ALA A 168 32.78 14.60 -36.17
CA ALA A 168 32.61 16.05 -36.26
C ALA A 168 31.42 16.39 -37.16
N ASP A 169 30.68 17.44 -36.81
CA ASP A 169 29.78 18.14 -37.73
C ASP A 169 30.26 19.58 -37.93
N PRO A 170 31.10 19.85 -38.96
CA PRO A 170 31.52 21.21 -39.30
C PRO A 170 30.34 22.05 -39.80
N SER A 171 29.40 21.42 -40.51
CA SER A 171 28.27 22.09 -41.15
C SER A 171 27.22 22.62 -40.15
N HIS A 172 27.07 21.91 -39.02
CA HIS A 172 25.97 21.98 -38.05
C HIS A 172 24.62 21.43 -38.58
N SER A 173 24.60 20.83 -39.77
CA SER A 173 23.38 20.30 -40.41
C SER A 173 22.65 19.24 -39.58
N SER A 174 23.37 18.45 -38.77
CA SER A 174 22.74 17.50 -37.85
C SER A 174 22.03 18.19 -36.68
N TYR A 175 22.54 19.35 -36.23
CA TYR A 175 21.94 20.13 -35.15
C TYR A 175 20.69 20.88 -35.61
N GLU A 176 20.69 21.35 -36.86
CA GLU A 176 19.54 21.97 -37.52
C GLU A 176 18.45 20.93 -37.84
N ALA A 177 18.79 19.78 -38.42
CA ALA A 177 17.84 18.72 -38.75
C ALA A 177 17.15 18.15 -37.49
N PHE A 178 17.90 17.90 -36.41
CA PHE A 178 17.30 17.51 -35.13
C PHE A 178 16.72 18.68 -34.34
N ARG A 179 16.80 19.93 -34.83
CA ARG A 179 16.30 21.15 -34.18
C ARG A 179 16.69 21.21 -32.69
N PHE A 180 17.99 21.14 -32.40
CA PHE A 180 18.51 21.29 -31.03
C PHE A 180 18.44 22.75 -30.58
N VAL A 181 18.25 22.97 -29.28
CA VAL A 181 18.09 24.31 -28.69
C VAL A 181 19.39 25.11 -28.83
N SER A 182 19.30 26.40 -29.13
CA SER A 182 20.43 27.33 -29.09
C SER A 182 20.06 28.62 -28.35
N GLY A 183 21.05 29.29 -27.76
CA GLY A 183 20.89 30.64 -27.19
C GLY A 183 21.71 30.94 -25.94
N PHE A 184 22.05 32.23 -25.78
CA PHE A 184 22.81 32.75 -24.64
C PHE A 184 22.11 32.49 -23.29
N THR A 185 20.82 32.80 -23.19
CA THR A 185 20.00 32.63 -21.97
C THR A 185 19.68 31.17 -21.62
N LYS A 186 20.00 30.22 -22.51
CA LYS A 186 19.97 28.77 -22.24
C LYS A 186 21.34 28.23 -21.83
N THR A 187 22.40 28.94 -22.19
CA THR A 187 23.79 28.57 -21.88
C THR A 187 24.22 29.05 -20.49
N PHE A 188 23.86 30.28 -20.11
CA PHE A 188 24.20 30.86 -18.82
C PHE A 188 22.98 30.94 -17.90
N THR A 189 22.67 29.84 -17.22
CA THR A 189 21.69 29.79 -16.13
C THR A 189 22.39 29.68 -14.77
N PRO A 190 21.76 30.11 -13.65
CA PRO A 190 22.33 29.92 -12.31
C PRO A 190 22.63 28.46 -11.97
N LYS A 191 21.81 27.52 -12.50
CA LYS A 191 22.03 26.07 -12.37
C LYS A 191 23.28 25.60 -13.10
N ALA A 192 23.51 26.08 -14.33
CA ALA A 192 24.73 25.76 -15.07
C ALA A 192 25.98 26.25 -14.32
N GLY A 193 25.92 27.46 -13.73
CA GLY A 193 26.99 27.99 -12.88
C GLY A 193 27.30 27.11 -11.66
N LEU A 194 26.28 26.71 -10.90
CA LEU A 194 26.44 25.79 -9.77
C LEU A 194 26.98 24.42 -10.19
N LYS A 195 26.52 23.87 -11.31
CA LYS A 195 27.04 22.61 -11.85
C LYS A 195 28.50 22.72 -12.28
N ILE A 196 28.96 23.84 -12.86
CA ILE A 196 30.39 24.03 -13.19
C ILE A 196 31.27 23.95 -11.93
N ILE A 197 30.84 24.55 -10.81
CA ILE A 197 31.56 24.46 -9.53
C ILE A 197 31.63 23.00 -9.05
N GLN A 198 30.51 22.27 -9.10
CA GLN A 198 30.48 20.83 -8.76
C GLN A 198 31.41 20.01 -9.66
N LEU A 199 31.37 20.20 -10.98
CA LEU A 199 32.25 19.53 -11.95
C LEU A 199 33.73 19.82 -11.65
N TYR A 200 34.05 21.03 -11.19
CA TYR A 200 35.41 21.41 -10.83
C TYR A 200 35.88 20.74 -9.53
N MET A 201 34.97 20.48 -8.57
CA MET A 201 35.25 19.66 -7.39
C MET A 201 35.41 18.17 -7.75
N GLU A 202 34.64 17.68 -8.72
CA GLU A 202 34.75 16.31 -9.30
C GLU A 202 35.98 16.12 -10.22
N GLY A 203 36.88 17.13 -10.33
CA GLY A 203 38.11 17.05 -11.11
C GLY A 203 38.00 17.42 -12.60
N TYR A 204 36.78 17.53 -13.16
CA TYR A 204 36.57 17.94 -14.54
C TYR A 204 36.95 19.41 -14.76
N ARG A 205 37.48 19.75 -15.94
CA ARG A 205 37.84 21.12 -16.33
C ARG A 205 37.36 21.43 -17.75
N GLN A 206 37.08 22.70 -18.02
CA GLN A 206 36.85 23.21 -19.37
C GLN A 206 38.18 23.21 -20.14
N ASP A 207 38.21 22.67 -21.35
CA ASP A 207 39.35 22.86 -22.24
C ASP A 207 39.18 24.20 -22.96
N TRP A 208 39.90 25.21 -22.46
CA TRP A 208 39.85 26.56 -23.02
C TRP A 208 40.45 26.66 -24.42
N LYS A 209 41.39 25.79 -24.82
CA LYS A 209 41.97 25.79 -26.17
C LYS A 209 40.90 25.38 -27.19
N LEU A 210 40.20 24.26 -26.94
CA LEU A 210 39.05 23.81 -27.74
C LEU A 210 37.75 24.60 -27.48
N SER A 211 37.76 25.62 -26.62
CA SER A 211 36.63 26.53 -26.39
C SER A 211 36.81 27.88 -27.09
N PHE A 212 38.05 28.36 -27.24
CA PHE A 212 38.38 29.64 -27.88
C PHE A 212 38.83 29.50 -29.34
N GLU A 213 38.75 28.31 -29.90
CA GLU A 213 39.07 28.06 -31.31
C GLU A 213 38.06 28.70 -32.26
N LYS A 214 38.55 29.13 -33.44
CA LYS A 214 37.87 30.12 -34.29
C LYS A 214 36.44 29.73 -34.68
N ASP A 215 36.22 28.46 -35.04
CA ASP A 215 34.89 27.98 -35.47
C ASP A 215 33.90 27.94 -34.29
N THR A 216 34.37 27.53 -33.11
CA THR A 216 33.60 27.49 -31.86
C THR A 216 33.24 28.88 -31.35
N VAL A 217 34.11 29.87 -31.54
CA VAL A 217 33.88 31.27 -31.11
C VAL A 217 33.04 32.06 -32.11
N THR A 218 33.29 31.92 -33.42
CA THR A 218 32.61 32.74 -34.45
C THR A 218 31.13 32.41 -34.60
N ARG A 219 30.74 31.14 -34.43
CA ARG A 219 29.32 30.74 -34.34
C ARG A 219 28.79 30.80 -32.90
N GLY A 220 29.71 30.81 -31.93
CA GLY A 220 29.45 30.88 -30.49
C GLY A 220 28.98 29.55 -29.91
N GLY A 221 29.50 29.19 -28.72
CA GLY A 221 29.14 27.97 -27.99
C GLY A 221 27.71 27.93 -27.44
N TRP A 222 26.76 28.65 -28.06
CA TRP A 222 25.36 28.80 -27.62
C TRP A 222 24.49 27.59 -27.96
N GLN A 223 24.98 26.69 -28.80
CA GLN A 223 24.34 25.43 -29.15
C GLN A 223 24.23 24.53 -27.91
N GLN A 224 23.06 23.93 -27.73
CA GLN A 224 22.82 22.86 -26.76
C GLN A 224 22.90 21.49 -27.47
N GLY A 225 23.22 20.45 -26.71
CA GLY A 225 23.38 19.09 -27.21
C GLY A 225 22.13 18.24 -27.00
N GLY A 226 22.34 16.95 -26.89
CA GLY A 226 21.28 15.97 -26.63
C GLY A 226 21.80 14.54 -26.59
N ILE A 227 20.87 13.59 -26.44
CA ILE A 227 21.13 12.16 -26.57
C ILE A 227 19.98 11.53 -27.35
N ILE A 228 20.32 10.78 -28.40
CA ILE A 228 19.38 10.03 -29.25
C ILE A 228 19.70 8.53 -29.09
N VAL A 229 18.67 7.67 -29.08
CA VAL A 229 18.85 6.21 -29.14
C VAL A 229 18.09 5.69 -30.35
N ALA A 230 18.80 5.35 -31.43
CA ALA A 230 18.23 5.01 -32.73
C ALA A 230 18.66 3.63 -33.23
N GLY A 231 17.91 3.08 -34.19
CA GLY A 231 18.21 1.84 -34.90
C GLY A 231 17.76 0.54 -34.20
N PRO A 232 17.93 -0.62 -34.88
CA PRO A 232 18.24 -0.72 -36.32
C PRO A 232 17.06 -0.23 -37.18
N GLY A 233 17.34 0.17 -38.41
CA GLY A 233 16.43 0.86 -39.34
C GLY A 233 16.55 2.38 -39.25
N LYS A 234 16.67 3.06 -40.41
CA LYS A 234 16.96 4.51 -40.52
C LYS A 234 15.97 5.40 -39.74
N THR A 235 14.67 5.11 -39.83
CA THR A 235 13.57 5.85 -39.18
C THR A 235 13.35 5.49 -37.70
N ASN A 236 13.91 4.39 -37.20
CA ASN A 236 13.61 3.86 -35.85
C ASN A 236 14.35 4.62 -34.74
N ILE A 237 13.90 5.84 -34.43
CA ILE A 237 14.36 6.62 -33.28
C ILE A 237 13.55 6.21 -32.05
N SER A 238 14.19 5.53 -31.09
CA SER A 238 13.55 4.95 -29.90
C SER A 238 13.61 5.82 -28.64
N TYR A 239 14.42 6.89 -28.65
CA TYR A 239 14.48 7.93 -27.62
C TYR A 239 15.17 9.18 -28.20
N ILE A 240 14.72 10.37 -27.79
CA ILE A 240 15.38 11.64 -28.09
C ILE A 240 15.26 12.57 -26.89
N HIS A 241 16.40 13.02 -26.39
CA HIS A 241 16.53 14.09 -25.41
C HIS A 241 17.28 15.26 -26.07
N LYS A 242 16.77 16.48 -25.85
CA LYS A 242 17.38 17.73 -26.31
C LYS A 242 17.63 18.59 -25.08
N ASP A 243 18.89 18.93 -24.82
CA ASP A 243 19.30 19.64 -23.60
C ASP A 243 18.62 21.03 -23.56
N LYS A 244 17.89 21.37 -22.50
CA LYS A 244 17.18 22.67 -22.39
C LYS A 244 18.05 23.78 -21.84
N GLU A 245 19.07 23.43 -21.06
CA GLU A 245 20.08 24.33 -20.51
C GLU A 245 21.44 23.62 -20.43
N ALA A 246 22.54 24.37 -20.28
CA ALA A 246 23.88 23.79 -20.22
C ALA A 246 24.03 22.84 -19.02
N GLY A 247 24.25 21.54 -19.31
CA GLY A 247 24.30 20.48 -18.31
C GLY A 247 22.94 19.90 -17.92
N ASP A 248 21.89 20.11 -18.73
CA ASP A 248 20.68 19.29 -18.71
C ASP A 248 21.03 17.90 -19.27
N ASP A 249 21.42 16.99 -18.37
CA ASP A 249 21.80 15.61 -18.68
C ASP A 249 20.64 14.66 -18.30
N PRO A 250 20.13 13.82 -19.22
CA PRO A 250 19.10 12.82 -18.90
C PRO A 250 19.65 11.68 -18.05
N ASP A 251 18.75 10.99 -17.33
CA ASP A 251 19.11 9.82 -16.53
C ASP A 251 19.57 8.65 -17.42
N ILE A 252 20.71 8.05 -17.06
CA ILE A 252 21.27 6.91 -17.78
C ILE A 252 20.42 5.64 -17.62
N GLU A 253 19.58 5.53 -16.57
CA GLU A 253 18.56 4.48 -16.49
C GLU A 253 17.53 4.61 -17.63
N GLU A 254 17.15 5.82 -18.04
CA GLU A 254 16.26 6.02 -19.18
C GLU A 254 16.94 5.65 -20.51
N ILE A 255 18.19 6.05 -20.71
CA ILE A 255 18.97 5.72 -21.91
C ILE A 255 19.11 4.19 -22.04
N LEU A 256 19.52 3.50 -20.97
CA LEU A 256 19.70 2.04 -20.96
C LEU A 256 18.37 1.28 -21.14
N LYS A 257 17.28 1.83 -20.60
CA LYS A 257 15.91 1.32 -20.81
C LYS A 257 15.42 1.53 -22.24
N ALA A 258 15.75 2.66 -22.87
CA ALA A 258 15.48 2.91 -24.29
C ALA A 258 16.31 1.99 -25.20
N CYS A 259 17.57 1.72 -24.85
CA CYS A 259 18.42 0.73 -25.51
C CYS A 259 17.74 -0.65 -25.55
N CYS A 260 17.30 -1.13 -24.38
CA CYS A 260 16.65 -2.44 -24.22
C CYS A 260 15.19 -2.47 -24.75
N LYS A 261 14.97 -2.80 -26.04
CA LYS A 261 13.64 -3.23 -26.53
C LYS A 261 13.10 -4.37 -25.63
N LYS A 262 11.79 -4.39 -25.34
CA LYS A 262 11.13 -5.28 -24.36
C LYS A 262 11.24 -6.80 -24.67
N LYS A 263 12.43 -7.41 -24.51
CA LYS A 263 12.63 -8.87 -24.56
C LYS A 263 12.98 -9.51 -23.21
N LYS A 264 13.39 -8.72 -22.19
CA LYS A 264 13.76 -9.24 -20.85
C LYS A 264 12.61 -9.67 -19.94
N PHE A 265 11.33 -9.51 -20.32
CA PHE A 265 10.22 -10.10 -19.55
C PHE A 265 9.85 -11.50 -20.06
N LEU A 266 9.58 -11.65 -21.36
CA LEU A 266 9.27 -12.95 -21.97
C LEU A 266 10.44 -13.93 -21.79
N ALA A 267 11.69 -13.48 -22.00
CA ALA A 267 12.86 -14.32 -21.78
C ALA A 267 13.02 -14.76 -20.31
N VAL A 268 12.71 -13.90 -19.33
CA VAL A 268 12.82 -14.28 -17.90
C VAL A 268 11.71 -15.25 -17.50
N VAL A 269 10.47 -15.04 -17.94
CA VAL A 269 9.36 -15.98 -17.68
C VAL A 269 9.62 -17.34 -18.33
N VAL A 270 10.01 -17.36 -19.61
CA VAL A 270 10.31 -18.60 -20.34
C VAL A 270 11.56 -19.29 -19.78
N MET A 271 12.61 -18.55 -19.38
CA MET A 271 13.81 -19.15 -18.78
C MET A 271 13.55 -19.71 -17.38
N TYR A 272 12.75 -19.04 -16.54
CA TYR A 272 12.32 -19.61 -15.26
C TYR A 272 11.46 -20.87 -15.47
N PHE A 273 10.58 -20.89 -16.48
CA PHE A 273 9.78 -22.06 -16.84
C PHE A 273 10.67 -23.21 -17.35
N PHE A 274 11.66 -22.94 -18.20
CA PHE A 274 12.63 -23.95 -18.66
C PHE A 274 13.52 -24.48 -17.53
N LEU A 275 13.93 -23.63 -16.58
CA LEU A 275 14.69 -24.04 -15.40
C LEU A 275 13.83 -24.86 -14.43
N TYR A 276 12.53 -24.55 -14.30
CA TYR A 276 11.56 -25.33 -13.55
C TYR A 276 11.34 -26.73 -14.18
N LEU A 277 11.11 -26.80 -15.49
CA LEU A 277 10.99 -28.08 -16.21
C LEU A 277 12.30 -28.90 -16.12
N LYS A 278 13.47 -28.27 -16.33
CA LYS A 278 14.80 -28.90 -16.21
C LYS A 278 15.20 -29.21 -14.75
N ARG A 279 14.37 -28.85 -13.77
CA ARG A 279 14.48 -29.28 -12.38
C ARG A 279 13.53 -30.45 -12.11
N ARG A 280 12.24 -30.30 -12.44
CA ARG A 280 11.21 -31.34 -12.28
C ARG A 280 11.53 -32.63 -13.06
N ALA A 281 12.22 -32.52 -14.21
CA ALA A 281 12.73 -33.68 -14.95
C ALA A 281 13.81 -34.47 -14.18
N ARG A 282 14.72 -33.81 -13.47
CA ARG A 282 15.75 -34.48 -12.66
C ARG A 282 15.21 -35.02 -11.33
N GLU A 283 14.18 -34.35 -10.78
CA GLU A 283 13.46 -34.84 -9.60
C GLU A 283 12.53 -36.03 -9.93
N ALA A 284 12.23 -36.26 -11.22
CA ALA A 284 11.52 -37.46 -11.71
C ALA A 284 12.45 -38.66 -11.95
N GLU A 285 13.71 -38.44 -12.32
CA GLU A 285 14.71 -39.51 -12.52
C GLU A 285 15.20 -40.14 -11.20
N SER A 286 14.99 -39.48 -10.06
CA SER A 286 15.43 -39.95 -8.73
C SER A 286 14.46 -40.86 -7.97
N LEU A 287 13.40 -41.38 -8.61
CA LEU A 287 12.34 -42.16 -7.95
C LEU A 287 12.17 -43.60 -8.47
N ILE A 288 13.28 -44.36 -8.52
CA ILE A 288 13.26 -45.82 -8.75
C ILE A 288 14.18 -46.53 -7.74
N SER A 289 13.67 -46.82 -6.54
CA SER A 289 13.92 -48.08 -5.77
C SER A 289 13.19 -48.11 -4.42
N PHE A 290 12.85 -49.32 -3.99
CA PHE A 290 12.11 -49.75 -2.78
C PHE A 290 12.51 -51.24 -2.52
N PRO A 291 12.20 -51.91 -1.39
CA PRO A 291 11.65 -51.46 -0.09
C PRO A 291 12.41 -52.08 1.15
N ALA A 292 11.71 -52.19 2.29
CA ALA A 292 11.93 -53.12 3.43
C ALA A 292 12.99 -52.77 4.52
N CYS A 293 12.78 -53.04 5.83
CA CYS A 293 11.54 -53.25 6.61
C CYS A 293 11.77 -53.11 8.16
N SER A 294 10.67 -52.92 8.91
CA SER A 294 10.38 -53.40 10.30
C SER A 294 11.15 -52.96 11.57
N SER A 295 10.34 -52.88 12.65
CA SER A 295 10.60 -53.15 14.10
C SER A 295 11.24 -52.12 15.06
N PHE A 296 10.40 -51.72 16.04
CA PHE A 296 10.68 -51.36 17.46
C PHE A 296 10.86 -52.67 18.30
N PRO A 297 11.32 -52.70 19.59
CA PRO A 297 10.81 -51.88 20.71
C PRO A 297 11.81 -51.44 21.82
N ASP A 298 11.22 -50.91 22.91
CA ASP A 298 11.75 -50.23 24.11
C ASP A 298 12.75 -51.02 24.99
N ILE A 299 13.41 -50.32 25.96
CA ILE A 299 13.42 -50.67 27.41
C ILE A 299 14.25 -49.68 28.31
N LEU A 300 13.66 -49.23 29.45
CA LEU A 300 14.24 -48.80 30.76
C LEU A 300 15.41 -47.75 30.86
N TRP A 301 15.64 -46.98 31.94
CA TRP A 301 14.81 -46.53 33.09
C TRP A 301 15.45 -45.31 33.81
N THR A 302 14.61 -44.54 34.48
CA THR A 302 14.76 -43.43 35.46
C THR A 302 16.09 -43.21 36.20
N LEU A 303 16.43 -41.92 36.36
CA LEU A 303 17.00 -41.26 37.56
C LEU A 303 16.97 -39.74 37.30
N CYS A 304 16.44 -38.81 38.10
CA CYS A 304 15.49 -38.73 39.21
C CYS A 304 15.48 -37.24 39.61
N ASP A 305 14.39 -36.74 40.17
CA ASP A 305 14.26 -35.35 40.65
C ASP A 305 15.30 -34.96 41.72
N PHE A 306 15.69 -33.69 41.73
CA PHE A 306 16.18 -33.07 42.97
C PHE A 306 15.73 -31.60 43.12
N LEU A 307 14.98 -31.35 44.20
CA LEU A 307 14.60 -30.05 44.78
C LEU A 307 13.60 -29.15 44.01
N SER A 308 12.33 -29.32 44.36
CA SER A 308 11.46 -28.18 44.68
C SER A 308 11.26 -28.10 46.19
N SER A 309 11.58 -26.95 46.82
CA SER A 309 10.84 -26.37 47.96
C SER A 309 11.55 -25.13 48.54
N MET A 310 10.91 -23.96 48.45
CA MET A 310 10.39 -23.30 49.65
C MET A 310 9.37 -22.20 49.28
N ALA A 311 8.21 -22.25 49.94
CA ALA A 311 7.31 -21.11 50.09
C ALA A 311 7.88 -20.14 51.17
N ASP A 312 7.38 -18.94 51.43
CA ASP A 312 5.97 -18.62 51.72
C ASP A 312 5.76 -17.09 51.91
N LYS A 313 4.49 -16.69 52.10
CA LYS A 313 4.01 -15.43 52.71
C LYS A 313 4.34 -14.10 52.01
N LYS A 314 3.35 -13.60 51.24
CA LYS A 314 2.87 -12.22 51.45
C LYS A 314 1.36 -12.03 51.17
N LYS A 315 0.53 -12.36 52.17
CA LYS A 315 -0.88 -11.96 52.24
C LYS A 315 -0.96 -10.42 52.21
N ARG A 316 -1.65 -9.84 51.22
CA ARG A 316 -2.03 -8.41 51.23
C ARG A 316 -3.54 -8.31 51.44
N ARG A 317 -3.97 -7.35 52.27
CA ARG A 317 -5.38 -7.22 52.71
C ARG A 317 -6.25 -6.64 51.59
N ARG A 318 -7.54 -6.99 51.59
CA ARG A 318 -8.58 -6.16 50.97
C ARG A 318 -8.68 -4.84 51.76
N PRO A 319 -8.94 -3.69 51.12
CA PRO A 319 -9.61 -2.57 51.78
C PRO A 319 -11.08 -2.93 52.02
N ASP A 320 -11.66 -2.43 53.11
CA ASP A 320 -13.11 -2.45 53.31
C ASP A 320 -13.78 -1.32 52.51
N PRO A 321 -15.04 -1.47 52.08
CA PRO A 321 -15.77 -0.45 51.35
C PRO A 321 -16.28 0.64 52.31
N ASN A 322 -15.57 1.76 52.43
CA ASN A 322 -16.11 3.03 52.94
C ASN A 322 -15.21 4.21 52.54
N SER A 323 -15.59 4.87 51.45
CA SER A 323 -15.16 6.24 51.11
C SER A 323 -16.20 6.80 50.15
N ASP A 324 -17.05 7.71 50.64
CA ASP A 324 -18.23 8.16 49.92
C ASP A 324 -17.89 9.04 48.71
N ASP A 325 -18.39 8.64 47.54
CA ASP A 325 -18.58 9.52 46.39
C ASP A 325 -19.84 9.08 45.63
N GLU A 326 -21.00 9.11 46.32
CA GLU A 326 -22.31 8.90 45.72
C GLU A 326 -22.73 10.09 44.84
N THR A 327 -22.00 10.28 43.75
CA THR A 327 -22.59 10.85 42.54
C THR A 327 -23.69 9.90 42.06
N GLN A 328 -24.94 10.21 42.40
CA GLN A 328 -26.10 9.35 42.11
C GLN A 328 -26.32 9.24 40.59
N LEU A 329 -25.69 8.23 39.99
CA LEU A 329 -25.80 7.92 38.56
C LEU A 329 -27.29 7.76 38.19
N PRO A 330 -27.83 8.56 37.26
CA PRO A 330 -29.24 8.45 36.87
C PRO A 330 -29.52 7.03 36.36
N PHE A 331 -30.72 6.52 36.62
CA PHE A 331 -31.16 5.15 36.32
C PHE A 331 -30.46 3.99 37.08
N LYS A 332 -29.43 4.22 37.91
CA LYS A 332 -28.82 3.16 38.76
C LYS A 332 -29.85 2.46 39.65
N ASN A 333 -30.82 3.22 40.17
CA ASN A 333 -31.93 2.71 41.00
C ASN A 333 -32.99 1.89 40.21
N SER A 334 -32.85 1.75 38.89
CA SER A 334 -33.73 0.93 38.03
C SER A 334 -33.14 -0.44 37.68
N LEU A 335 -31.94 -0.74 38.17
CA LEU A 335 -31.26 -2.02 37.99
C LEU A 335 -31.81 -3.08 38.95
N LYS A 336 -32.10 -4.26 38.41
CA LYS A 336 -32.36 -5.49 39.16
C LYS A 336 -31.03 -6.12 39.57
N PRO A 337 -30.98 -6.98 40.61
CA PRO A 337 -29.78 -7.75 40.92
C PRO A 337 -29.31 -8.55 39.70
N ASP A 338 -28.00 -8.54 39.45
CA ASP A 338 -27.36 -9.09 38.24
C ASP A 338 -27.81 -10.54 37.92
N SER A 339 -28.13 -11.35 38.92
CA SER A 339 -28.62 -12.73 38.76
C SER A 339 -29.89 -12.84 37.89
N LEU A 340 -30.78 -11.85 37.90
CA LEU A 340 -31.97 -11.82 37.02
C LEU A 340 -31.63 -11.41 35.57
N ILE A 341 -30.55 -10.66 35.40
CA ILE A 341 -29.99 -10.26 34.10
C ILE A 341 -29.22 -11.44 33.49
N LEU A 342 -28.43 -12.15 34.29
CA LEU A 342 -27.73 -13.38 33.90
C LEU A 342 -28.70 -14.45 33.43
N LYS A 343 -29.77 -14.74 34.20
CA LYS A 343 -30.81 -15.68 33.75
C LYS A 343 -31.44 -15.27 32.41
N SER A 344 -31.65 -13.97 32.21
CA SER A 344 -32.18 -13.42 30.95
C SER A 344 -31.25 -13.62 29.75
N LEU A 345 -29.94 -13.77 29.98
CA LEU A 345 -28.91 -14.07 28.99
C LEU A 345 -28.72 -15.59 28.82
N GLU A 346 -28.82 -16.37 29.89
CA GLU A 346 -28.91 -17.84 29.84
C GLU A 346 -30.10 -18.28 28.96
N ASP A 347 -31.30 -17.72 29.16
CA ASP A 347 -32.48 -17.96 28.32
C ASP A 347 -32.18 -17.75 26.82
N LEU A 348 -31.46 -16.66 26.49
CA LEU A 348 -31.15 -16.31 25.10
C LEU A 348 -30.07 -17.23 24.52
N THR A 349 -29.05 -17.56 25.32
CA THR A 349 -28.01 -18.53 24.95
C THR A 349 -28.62 -19.91 24.71
N ASN A 350 -29.52 -20.33 25.58
CA ASN A 350 -30.25 -21.59 25.49
C ASN A 350 -31.23 -21.60 24.31
N SER A 351 -31.84 -20.47 23.96
CA SER A 351 -32.66 -20.32 22.74
C SER A 351 -31.83 -20.44 21.47
N LEU A 352 -30.63 -19.85 21.43
CA LEU A 352 -29.71 -19.99 20.30
C LEU A 352 -29.17 -21.44 20.19
N ARG A 353 -28.86 -22.07 21.33
CA ARG A 353 -28.43 -23.47 21.42
C ARG A 353 -29.55 -24.48 21.10
N SER A 354 -30.81 -24.20 21.46
CA SER A 354 -31.96 -25.04 21.11
C SER A 354 -32.28 -24.93 19.62
N THR A 355 -32.26 -23.72 19.05
CA THR A 355 -32.41 -23.49 17.60
C THR A 355 -31.31 -24.20 16.79
N THR A 356 -30.10 -24.33 17.36
CA THR A 356 -28.97 -25.07 16.78
C THR A 356 -28.81 -26.52 17.30
N SER A 357 -29.88 -27.13 17.83
CA SER A 357 -29.95 -28.55 18.20
C SER A 357 -31.30 -29.25 17.94
N SER A 358 -32.43 -28.54 17.86
CA SER A 358 -33.64 -29.06 17.18
C SER A 358 -33.36 -29.38 15.69
N SER A 359 -32.35 -28.71 15.14
CA SER A 359 -31.77 -28.86 13.81
C SER A 359 -30.74 -29.99 13.68
N SER A 360 -30.57 -30.86 14.68
CA SER A 360 -29.65 -32.02 14.59
C SER A 360 -30.33 -33.38 14.35
N SER A 361 -31.66 -33.48 14.44
CA SER A 361 -32.43 -34.66 14.00
C SER A 361 -33.06 -34.48 12.61
N SER A 362 -33.23 -33.23 12.17
CA SER A 362 -33.45 -32.85 10.78
C SER A 362 -32.50 -31.70 10.47
N SER A 363 -31.63 -31.86 9.47
CA SER A 363 -30.56 -30.90 9.20
C SER A 363 -31.12 -29.58 8.70
N SER A 364 -31.27 -28.61 9.61
CA SER A 364 -31.33 -27.19 9.21
C SER A 364 -29.94 -26.78 8.77
N LYS A 365 -29.59 -27.14 7.53
CA LYS A 365 -28.40 -26.64 6.84
C LYS A 365 -28.33 -25.13 7.03
N THR A 366 -27.13 -24.61 7.26
CA THR A 366 -26.88 -23.22 6.89
C THR A 366 -27.11 -23.17 5.38
N LEU A 367 -28.20 -22.53 4.94
CA LEU A 367 -28.59 -22.49 3.53
C LEU A 367 -27.38 -22.08 2.69
N THR A 368 -27.03 -22.93 1.72
CA THR A 368 -25.94 -22.65 0.78
C THR A 368 -26.51 -22.10 -0.53
N LEU A 369 -25.69 -21.45 -1.35
CA LEU A 369 -26.13 -21.09 -2.71
C LEU A 369 -26.48 -22.31 -3.56
N ALA A 370 -25.99 -23.51 -3.22
CA ALA A 370 -26.39 -24.76 -3.86
C ALA A 370 -27.81 -25.19 -3.44
N ASP A 371 -28.19 -25.01 -2.17
CA ASP A 371 -29.57 -25.27 -1.70
C ASP A 371 -30.59 -24.28 -2.31
N LEU A 372 -30.14 -23.06 -2.63
CA LEU A 372 -30.95 -22.02 -3.29
C LEU A 372 -30.91 -22.08 -4.83
N SER A 373 -30.24 -23.06 -5.43
CA SER A 373 -30.01 -23.17 -6.90
C SER A 373 -29.28 -21.98 -7.56
N LEU A 374 -28.65 -21.11 -6.77
CA LEU A 374 -27.91 -19.92 -7.23
C LEU A 374 -26.41 -20.19 -7.49
N SER A 375 -25.91 -21.38 -7.16
CA SER A 375 -24.50 -21.78 -7.32
C SER A 375 -23.98 -21.82 -8.77
N SER A 376 -24.85 -21.70 -9.76
CA SER A 376 -24.51 -21.57 -11.19
C SER A 376 -24.65 -20.14 -11.72
N SER A 377 -24.77 -19.15 -10.84
CA SER A 377 -24.89 -17.72 -11.20
C SER A 377 -24.15 -16.78 -10.24
N CYS A 378 -23.60 -17.32 -9.16
CA CYS A 378 -22.92 -16.61 -8.10
C CYS A 378 -21.62 -17.34 -7.70
N ARG A 379 -20.55 -16.57 -7.55
CA ARG A 379 -19.18 -17.03 -7.35
C ARG A 379 -18.71 -16.76 -5.91
N GLU A 380 -18.80 -17.78 -5.07
CA GLU A 380 -18.17 -17.81 -3.75
C GLU A 380 -16.72 -18.34 -3.84
N VAL A 381 -15.89 -17.99 -2.87
CA VAL A 381 -14.54 -18.57 -2.70
C VAL A 381 -14.48 -19.55 -1.53
N THR A 382 -13.59 -20.53 -1.65
CA THR A 382 -13.40 -21.62 -0.69
C THR A 382 -11.99 -21.61 -0.10
N ASP A 383 -11.79 -22.19 1.08
CA ASP A 383 -10.43 -22.36 1.61
C ASP A 383 -9.72 -23.50 0.86
N LEU A 384 -8.62 -23.15 0.18
CA LEU A 384 -7.83 -24.08 -0.63
C LEU A 384 -6.49 -24.37 0.03
N THR A 385 -6.05 -25.62 -0.04
CA THR A 385 -4.70 -26.02 0.39
C THR A 385 -3.63 -25.37 -0.49
N LEU A 386 -2.42 -25.17 0.06
CA LEU A 386 -1.31 -24.53 -0.67
C LEU A 386 -0.95 -25.26 -1.97
N SER A 387 -1.07 -26.60 -2.00
CA SER A 387 -0.88 -27.40 -3.21
C SER A 387 -2.00 -27.20 -4.25
N SER A 388 -3.24 -27.00 -3.81
CA SER A 388 -4.37 -26.63 -4.68
C SER A 388 -4.21 -25.23 -5.25
N VAL A 389 -3.83 -24.24 -4.42
CA VAL A 389 -3.54 -22.86 -4.85
C VAL A 389 -2.38 -22.84 -5.86
N GLN A 390 -1.28 -23.55 -5.59
CA GLN A 390 -0.18 -23.70 -6.54
C GLN A 390 -0.66 -24.32 -7.86
N SER A 391 -1.41 -25.42 -7.81
CA SER A 391 -1.91 -26.12 -9.01
C SER A 391 -2.85 -25.24 -9.85
N SER A 392 -3.70 -24.44 -9.20
CA SER A 392 -4.57 -23.46 -9.87
C SER A 392 -3.78 -22.33 -10.53
N ILE A 393 -2.68 -21.87 -9.91
CA ILE A 393 -1.77 -20.90 -10.52
C ILE A 393 -0.99 -21.53 -11.69
N GLU A 394 -0.42 -22.73 -11.55
CA GLU A 394 0.25 -23.44 -12.64
C GLU A 394 -0.69 -23.65 -13.84
N SER A 395 -1.92 -24.12 -13.60
CA SER A 395 -2.97 -24.30 -14.62
C SER A 395 -3.38 -22.99 -15.30
N LEU A 396 -3.53 -21.90 -14.55
CA LEU A 396 -3.80 -20.57 -15.11
C LEU A 396 -2.65 -20.11 -16.02
N ILE A 397 -1.41 -20.21 -15.57
CA ILE A 397 -0.23 -19.81 -16.34
C ILE A 397 -0.04 -20.69 -17.59
N LEU A 398 -0.31 -21.99 -17.53
CA LEU A 398 -0.27 -22.89 -18.68
C LEU A 398 -1.32 -22.50 -19.75
N ARG A 399 -2.56 -22.22 -19.36
CA ARG A 399 -3.59 -21.73 -20.30
C ARG A 399 -3.21 -20.41 -20.96
N LEU A 400 -2.60 -19.49 -20.20
CA LEU A 400 -2.10 -18.22 -20.72
C LEU A 400 -0.92 -18.41 -21.68
N ALA A 401 0.01 -19.33 -21.38
CA ALA A 401 1.10 -19.67 -22.28
C ALA A 401 0.59 -20.27 -23.60
N HIS A 402 -0.40 -21.17 -23.56
CA HIS A 402 -1.06 -21.68 -24.77
C HIS A 402 -1.76 -20.57 -25.56
N SER A 403 -2.51 -19.68 -24.92
CA SER A 403 -3.14 -18.52 -25.58
C SER A 403 -2.13 -17.64 -26.33
N ILE A 404 -0.96 -17.39 -25.72
CA ILE A 404 0.12 -16.60 -26.34
C ILE A 404 0.74 -17.36 -27.53
N LEU A 405 1.03 -18.66 -27.38
CA LEU A 405 1.62 -19.48 -28.44
C LEU A 405 0.68 -19.71 -29.63
N SER A 406 -0.64 -19.78 -29.39
CA SER A 406 -1.67 -19.87 -30.43
C SER A 406 -2.02 -18.52 -31.08
N GLY A 407 -1.33 -17.43 -30.73
CA GLY A 407 -1.56 -16.10 -31.33
C GLY A 407 -2.78 -15.32 -30.78
N ASN A 408 -3.61 -15.94 -29.93
CA ASN A 408 -4.75 -15.29 -29.27
C ASN A 408 -4.33 -14.19 -28.27
N GLY A 409 -3.05 -14.12 -27.94
CA GLY A 409 -2.45 -13.06 -27.13
C GLY A 409 -2.56 -13.33 -25.62
N PHE A 410 -2.35 -12.27 -24.85
CA PHE A 410 -2.28 -12.32 -23.38
C PHE A 410 -3.39 -11.48 -22.75
N SER A 411 -4.30 -12.13 -22.03
CA SER A 411 -5.43 -11.52 -21.33
C SER A 411 -5.76 -12.32 -20.05
N PHE A 412 -6.28 -11.66 -19.03
CA PHE A 412 -6.86 -12.35 -17.86
C PHE A 412 -8.39 -12.18 -17.86
N ASP A 413 -9.11 -13.27 -17.60
CA ASP A 413 -10.53 -13.24 -17.24
C ASP A 413 -10.65 -12.97 -15.73
N VAL A 414 -11.21 -11.82 -15.36
CA VAL A 414 -11.31 -11.38 -13.96
C VAL A 414 -12.76 -11.13 -13.57
N PRO A 415 -13.32 -11.79 -12.54
CA PRO A 415 -14.67 -11.50 -12.04
C PRO A 415 -14.87 -10.01 -11.70
N SER A 416 -15.98 -9.44 -12.16
CA SER A 416 -16.24 -8.01 -12.04
C SER A 416 -16.76 -7.66 -10.64
N ARG A 417 -15.92 -7.17 -9.73
CA ARG A 417 -16.33 -6.79 -8.36
C ARG A 417 -17.13 -5.47 -8.25
N SER A 418 -17.65 -4.93 -9.36
CA SER A 418 -18.46 -3.71 -9.38
C SER A 418 -19.84 -3.90 -8.73
N ALA A 419 -20.43 -2.84 -8.19
CA ALA A 419 -21.70 -2.89 -7.45
C ALA A 419 -22.86 -3.51 -8.27
N VAL A 420 -22.90 -3.26 -9.59
CA VAL A 420 -23.90 -3.83 -10.52
C VAL A 420 -23.85 -5.37 -10.56
N ASN A 421 -22.69 -5.95 -10.26
CA ASN A 421 -22.46 -7.39 -10.26
C ASN A 421 -22.59 -8.04 -8.86
N GLN A 422 -22.98 -7.26 -7.85
CA GLN A 422 -23.25 -7.77 -6.50
C GLN A 422 -24.74 -8.10 -6.37
N LEU A 423 -25.08 -8.98 -5.42
CA LEU A 423 -26.45 -9.33 -5.07
C LEU A 423 -26.54 -9.47 -3.55
N TYR A 424 -27.51 -8.82 -2.91
CA TYR A 424 -27.90 -9.22 -1.56
C TYR A 424 -28.89 -10.38 -1.67
N VAL A 425 -28.66 -11.45 -0.89
CA VAL A 425 -29.51 -12.64 -0.82
C VAL A 425 -30.23 -12.63 0.53
N PRO A 426 -31.52 -12.22 0.59
CA PRO A 426 -32.24 -12.02 1.85
C PRO A 426 -32.31 -13.26 2.74
N GLU A 427 -32.36 -14.45 2.14
CA GLU A 427 -32.44 -15.76 2.78
C GLU A 427 -31.18 -16.10 3.56
N LEU A 428 -30.02 -15.65 3.06
CA LEU A 428 -28.70 -15.88 3.66
C LEU A 428 -28.24 -14.74 4.57
N ASP A 429 -28.88 -13.57 4.43
CA ASP A 429 -28.42 -12.29 4.97
C ASP A 429 -26.99 -11.93 4.51
N ARG A 430 -26.69 -12.09 3.21
CA ARG A 430 -25.32 -11.94 2.68
C ARG A 430 -25.28 -11.21 1.34
N ILE A 431 -24.24 -10.40 1.12
CA ILE A 431 -23.90 -9.84 -0.19
C ILE A 431 -22.95 -10.79 -0.93
N VAL A 432 -23.41 -11.40 -2.03
CA VAL A 432 -22.65 -12.31 -2.89
C VAL A 432 -22.26 -11.65 -4.23
N LEU A 433 -21.35 -12.28 -4.97
CA LEU A 433 -20.88 -11.81 -6.28
C LEU A 433 -21.44 -12.67 -7.41
N LYS A 434 -22.02 -12.07 -8.46
CA LYS A 434 -22.53 -12.77 -9.66
C LYS A 434 -21.40 -13.12 -10.64
N ASP A 435 -21.64 -14.06 -11.56
CA ASP A 435 -20.60 -14.60 -12.46
C ASP A 435 -20.09 -13.69 -13.61
N LYS A 436 -20.46 -12.41 -13.68
CA LYS A 436 -19.99 -11.53 -14.77
C LYS A 436 -18.47 -11.31 -14.70
N THR A 437 -17.75 -11.78 -15.71
CA THR A 437 -16.31 -11.55 -15.87
C THR A 437 -16.01 -10.26 -16.63
N SER A 438 -14.75 -9.84 -16.57
CA SER A 438 -14.17 -8.72 -17.30
C SER A 438 -12.80 -9.13 -17.87
N LEU A 439 -12.62 -8.97 -19.18
CA LEU A 439 -11.37 -9.31 -19.85
C LEU A 439 -10.34 -8.19 -19.63
N ARG A 440 -9.10 -8.55 -19.26
CA ARG A 440 -7.98 -7.61 -19.08
C ARG A 440 -6.84 -7.90 -20.07
N PRO A 441 -6.99 -7.54 -21.36
CA PRO A 441 -5.98 -7.79 -22.38
C PRO A 441 -4.73 -6.92 -22.16
N TYR A 442 -3.55 -7.54 -22.16
CA TYR A 442 -2.27 -6.87 -21.98
C TYR A 442 -1.94 -5.88 -23.10
N ALA A 443 -2.50 -6.07 -24.30
CA ALA A 443 -2.28 -5.19 -25.45
C ALA A 443 -2.96 -3.80 -25.30
N ASN A 444 -3.95 -3.65 -24.42
CA ASN A 444 -4.71 -2.40 -24.26
C ASN A 444 -4.04 -1.50 -23.20
N ILE A 445 -3.74 -0.26 -23.58
CA ILE A 445 -3.06 0.76 -22.75
C ILE A 445 -3.74 0.99 -21.39
N SER A 446 -5.07 0.88 -21.33
CA SER A 446 -5.85 1.06 -20.09
C SER A 446 -5.70 -0.10 -19.08
N THR A 447 -5.39 -1.31 -19.54
CA THR A 447 -5.39 -2.54 -18.73
C THR A 447 -4.01 -3.17 -18.58
N VAL A 448 -3.05 -2.88 -19.46
CA VAL A 448 -1.66 -3.39 -19.44
C VAL A 448 -1.00 -3.29 -18.05
N ARG A 449 -1.19 -2.16 -17.35
CA ARG A 449 -0.66 -1.93 -15.99
C ARG A 449 -1.27 -2.90 -14.98
N LYS A 450 -2.60 -3.08 -15.00
CA LYS A 450 -3.32 -4.00 -14.11
C LYS A 450 -2.97 -5.47 -14.41
N SER A 451 -2.88 -5.87 -15.68
CA SER A 451 -2.46 -7.22 -16.06
C SER A 451 -1.00 -7.51 -15.67
N THR A 452 -0.10 -6.50 -15.75
CA THR A 452 1.28 -6.63 -15.25
C THR A 452 1.31 -6.85 -13.74
N VAL A 453 0.55 -6.05 -12.97
CA VAL A 453 0.41 -6.20 -11.51
C VAL A 453 -0.18 -7.57 -11.15
N THR A 454 -1.19 -8.04 -11.88
CA THR A 454 -1.81 -9.37 -11.69
C THR A 454 -0.77 -10.48 -11.87
N THR A 455 0.04 -10.40 -12.93
CA THR A 455 1.12 -11.35 -13.22
C THR A 455 2.18 -11.36 -12.10
N ARG A 456 2.57 -10.18 -11.58
CA ARG A 456 3.54 -10.05 -10.50
C ARG A 456 3.02 -10.61 -9.19
N ILE A 457 1.75 -10.38 -8.85
CA ILE A 457 1.12 -10.89 -7.63
C ILE A 457 0.97 -12.42 -7.70
N LEU A 458 0.55 -12.99 -8.83
CA LEU A 458 0.53 -14.44 -9.06
C LEU A 458 1.94 -15.06 -8.90
N GLN A 459 2.98 -14.43 -9.45
CA GLN A 459 4.37 -14.88 -9.29
C GLN A 459 4.80 -14.89 -7.82
N LEU A 460 4.48 -13.84 -7.06
CA LEU A 460 4.83 -13.74 -5.65
C LEU A 460 4.10 -14.80 -4.82
N ILE A 461 2.78 -14.93 -4.96
CA ILE A 461 1.97 -15.94 -4.25
C ILE A 461 2.50 -17.37 -4.53
N HIS A 462 2.82 -17.68 -5.78
CA HIS A 462 3.42 -18.97 -6.15
C HIS A 462 4.75 -19.24 -5.41
N GLN A 463 5.58 -18.21 -5.20
CA GLN A 463 6.79 -18.32 -4.38
C GLN A 463 6.50 -18.44 -2.87
N LEU A 464 5.42 -17.85 -2.36
CA LEU A 464 4.97 -18.01 -0.97
C LEU A 464 4.47 -19.44 -0.70
N CYS A 465 3.71 -20.01 -1.65
CA CYS A 465 3.22 -21.39 -1.58
C CYS A 465 4.38 -22.40 -1.58
N ILE A 466 5.30 -22.30 -2.55
CA ILE A 466 6.48 -23.20 -2.64
C ILE A 466 7.35 -23.15 -1.38
N LYS A 467 7.53 -21.97 -0.78
CA LYS A 467 8.34 -21.80 0.43
C LYS A 467 7.59 -22.08 1.74
N ASN A 468 6.28 -22.26 1.69
CA ASN A 468 5.39 -22.29 2.85
C ASN A 468 5.63 -21.13 3.86
N ILE A 469 5.83 -19.92 3.34
CA ILE A 469 5.99 -18.70 4.15
C ILE A 469 4.80 -17.77 3.96
N HIS A 470 4.51 -16.96 4.97
CA HIS A 470 3.46 -15.93 4.93
C HIS A 470 4.11 -14.54 4.89
N VAL A 471 3.46 -13.59 4.22
CA VAL A 471 3.99 -12.23 3.98
C VAL A 471 2.86 -11.22 4.15
N THR A 472 3.13 -10.05 4.76
CA THR A 472 2.07 -9.05 4.94
C THR A 472 1.77 -8.30 3.64
N LYS A 473 0.57 -7.73 3.54
CA LYS A 473 0.20 -6.81 2.44
C LYS A 473 1.20 -5.67 2.21
N ARG A 474 1.83 -5.14 3.27
CA ARG A 474 2.84 -4.08 3.16
C ARG A 474 4.14 -4.61 2.57
N ASP A 475 4.62 -5.74 3.05
CA ASP A 475 5.84 -6.36 2.55
C ASP A 475 5.69 -6.73 1.07
N LEU A 476 4.52 -7.28 0.69
CA LEU A 476 4.16 -7.56 -0.70
C LEU A 476 4.22 -6.28 -1.55
N PHE A 477 3.66 -5.16 -1.09
CA PHE A 477 3.77 -3.85 -1.75
C PHE A 477 5.23 -3.37 -1.86
N TYR A 478 6.04 -3.54 -0.81
CA TYR A 478 7.45 -3.17 -0.84
C TYR A 478 8.32 -4.02 -1.79
N THR A 479 7.87 -5.20 -2.23
CA THR A 479 8.60 -6.00 -3.25
C THR A 479 8.71 -5.35 -4.62
N ASP A 480 7.85 -4.37 -4.96
CA ASP A 480 7.89 -3.65 -6.24
C ASP A 480 7.13 -2.31 -6.19
N VAL A 481 7.56 -1.40 -5.32
CA VAL A 481 6.92 -0.06 -5.15
C VAL A 481 6.84 0.71 -6.48
N LYS A 482 7.86 0.58 -7.35
CA LYS A 482 7.86 1.21 -8.69
C LYS A 482 6.72 0.66 -9.58
N LEU A 483 6.42 -0.66 -9.50
CA LEU A 483 5.29 -1.23 -10.22
C LEU A 483 3.95 -0.90 -9.56
N PHE A 484 3.78 -1.06 -8.25
CA PHE A 484 2.47 -0.91 -7.60
C PHE A 484 2.03 0.55 -7.44
N GLN A 485 2.97 1.47 -7.15
CA GLN A 485 2.78 2.90 -6.81
C GLN A 485 1.98 3.17 -5.53
N ASP A 486 0.78 2.59 -5.40
CA ASP A 486 -0.13 2.75 -4.26
C ASP A 486 -0.59 1.36 -3.77
N GLN A 487 -0.62 1.18 -2.45
CA GLN A 487 -1.08 -0.05 -1.81
C GLN A 487 -2.53 -0.39 -2.19
N THR A 488 -3.39 0.60 -2.46
CA THR A 488 -4.78 0.29 -2.91
C THR A 488 -4.81 -0.50 -4.22
N GLN A 489 -3.81 -0.34 -5.08
CA GLN A 489 -3.73 -1.04 -6.36
C GLN A 489 -3.25 -2.49 -6.18
N SER A 490 -2.27 -2.74 -5.30
CA SER A 490 -1.84 -4.10 -4.96
C SER A 490 -2.94 -4.86 -4.20
N ASP A 491 -3.59 -4.22 -3.23
CA ASP A 491 -4.71 -4.81 -2.47
C ASP A 491 -5.89 -5.16 -3.39
N SER A 492 -6.25 -4.27 -4.32
CA SER A 492 -7.35 -4.52 -5.25
C SER A 492 -7.04 -5.64 -6.25
N VAL A 493 -5.79 -5.76 -6.72
CA VAL A 493 -5.43 -6.87 -7.61
C VAL A 493 -5.20 -8.19 -6.86
N LEU A 494 -4.84 -8.16 -5.58
CA LEU A 494 -4.83 -9.36 -4.72
C LEU A 494 -6.23 -9.97 -4.60
N ASP A 495 -7.26 -9.12 -4.42
CA ASP A 495 -8.67 -9.55 -4.40
C ASP A 495 -9.16 -10.10 -5.74
N ASP A 496 -8.68 -9.51 -6.83
CA ASP A 496 -8.96 -10.02 -8.18
C ASP A 496 -8.36 -11.41 -8.36
N VAL A 497 -7.13 -11.65 -7.85
CA VAL A 497 -6.46 -12.95 -7.87
C VAL A 497 -7.19 -14.00 -7.01
N SER A 498 -7.65 -13.66 -5.80
CA SER A 498 -8.46 -14.60 -4.99
C SER A 498 -9.76 -14.98 -5.71
N CYS A 499 -10.45 -14.02 -6.34
CA CYS A 499 -11.62 -14.30 -7.18
C CYS A 499 -11.31 -15.18 -8.40
N MET A 500 -10.18 -14.94 -9.08
CA MET A 500 -9.74 -15.70 -10.25
C MET A 500 -9.42 -17.16 -9.91
N LEU A 501 -8.72 -17.39 -8.79
CA LEU A 501 -8.33 -18.72 -8.32
C LEU A 501 -9.45 -19.47 -7.57
N GLY A 502 -10.50 -18.77 -7.12
CA GLY A 502 -11.62 -19.35 -6.38
C GLY A 502 -11.35 -19.59 -4.90
N CYS A 503 -10.28 -18.99 -4.35
CA CYS A 503 -9.81 -19.23 -2.98
C CYS A 503 -10.02 -18.03 -2.06
N THR A 504 -10.08 -18.26 -0.74
CA THR A 504 -10.07 -17.17 0.25
C THR A 504 -8.77 -16.37 0.19
N ARG A 505 -8.74 -15.18 0.82
CA ARG A 505 -7.48 -14.43 1.00
C ARG A 505 -6.47 -15.19 1.86
N SER A 506 -6.90 -15.92 2.88
CA SER A 506 -6.05 -16.71 3.77
C SER A 506 -5.23 -17.75 3.00
N SER A 507 -5.88 -18.44 2.05
CA SER A 507 -5.27 -19.45 1.17
C SER A 507 -4.08 -18.93 0.34
N LEU A 508 -3.93 -17.60 0.17
CA LEU A 508 -2.85 -17.00 -0.62
C LEU A 508 -1.53 -16.80 0.16
N ASN A 509 -1.46 -17.14 1.45
CA ASN A 509 -0.36 -16.79 2.36
C ASN A 509 -0.06 -15.28 2.48
N VAL A 510 -1.00 -14.40 2.07
CA VAL A 510 -0.87 -12.94 2.18
C VAL A 510 -1.76 -12.41 3.30
N VAL A 511 -1.15 -12.17 4.46
CA VAL A 511 -1.87 -11.73 5.67
C VAL A 511 -2.09 -10.21 5.71
N ALA A 512 -3.23 -9.81 6.27
CA ALA A 512 -3.46 -8.41 6.65
C ALA A 512 -2.69 -8.09 7.94
N ALA A 513 -2.41 -6.80 8.18
CA ALA A 513 -1.93 -6.36 9.48
C ALA A 513 -3.07 -6.46 10.50
N GLU A 514 -2.84 -7.17 11.60
CA GLU A 514 -3.77 -7.32 12.71
C GLU A 514 -4.07 -5.97 13.39
N LYS A 515 -5.33 -5.77 13.75
CA LYS A 515 -5.81 -4.71 14.66
C LYS A 515 -6.70 -5.24 15.78
N GLY A 516 -7.26 -6.43 15.57
CA GLY A 516 -8.20 -7.08 16.46
C GLY A 516 -7.62 -7.42 17.84
N VAL A 517 -8.43 -7.26 18.87
CA VAL A 517 -8.07 -7.59 20.26
C VAL A 517 -9.25 -8.28 20.95
N VAL A 518 -8.96 -9.29 21.77
CA VAL A 518 -9.94 -10.02 22.58
C VAL A 518 -9.53 -10.09 24.06
N VAL A 519 -10.51 -9.95 24.96
CA VAL A 519 -10.37 -10.16 26.40
C VAL A 519 -11.64 -10.78 26.98
N GLY A 520 -11.53 -11.51 28.08
CA GLY A 520 -12.68 -12.05 28.81
C GLY A 520 -12.70 -13.56 28.90
N ARG A 521 -13.89 -14.15 29.06
CA ARG A 521 -14.11 -15.58 29.37
C ARG A 521 -13.86 -16.49 28.16
N LEU A 522 -12.63 -16.53 27.67
CA LEU A 522 -12.20 -17.36 26.54
C LEU A 522 -10.83 -17.99 26.81
N ILE A 523 -10.69 -19.26 26.44
CA ILE A 523 -9.42 -19.95 26.29
C ILE A 523 -9.39 -20.56 24.87
N PHE A 524 -8.27 -20.47 24.15
CA PHE A 524 -8.11 -21.10 22.83
C PHE A 524 -6.68 -21.57 22.60
N SER A 525 -6.47 -22.56 21.72
CA SER A 525 -5.14 -22.99 21.27
C SER A 525 -4.67 -22.13 20.10
N ASP A 526 -3.40 -21.70 20.10
CA ASP A 526 -2.75 -20.93 19.04
C ASP A 526 -1.43 -21.64 18.68
N ASN A 527 -1.37 -22.33 17.54
CA ASN A 527 -0.25 -23.21 17.16
C ASN A 527 0.08 -24.33 18.20
N GLY A 528 -0.83 -24.61 19.13
CA GLY A 528 -0.65 -25.57 20.24
C GLY A 528 -0.47 -24.93 21.62
N ASP A 529 -0.14 -23.64 21.69
CA ASP A 529 -0.08 -22.90 22.96
C ASP A 529 -1.50 -22.53 23.44
N MET A 530 -1.86 -22.90 24.66
CA MET A 530 -3.17 -22.58 25.24
C MET A 530 -3.18 -21.17 25.84
N ILE A 531 -3.97 -20.28 25.25
CA ILE A 531 -4.04 -18.84 25.60
C ILE A 531 -5.32 -18.54 26.37
N ASP A 532 -5.18 -18.05 27.61
CA ASP A 532 -6.28 -17.66 28.50
C ASP A 532 -6.52 -16.13 28.48
N CYS A 533 -7.59 -15.71 27.81
CA CYS A 533 -7.97 -14.30 27.67
C CYS A 533 -8.45 -13.63 28.95
N THR A 534 -8.68 -14.35 30.05
CA THR A 534 -9.02 -13.75 31.37
C THR A 534 -7.80 -13.17 32.07
N LYS A 535 -6.60 -13.65 31.73
CA LYS A 535 -5.33 -13.32 32.41
C LYS A 535 -4.49 -12.25 31.70
N MET A 536 -4.90 -11.78 30.51
CA MET A 536 -4.14 -10.86 29.64
C MET A 536 -4.19 -9.37 30.06
N GLY A 537 -4.61 -9.07 31.29
CA GLY A 537 -4.74 -7.69 31.79
C GLY A 537 -5.77 -6.86 31.01
N MET A 538 -5.58 -5.55 30.94
CA MET A 538 -6.46 -4.63 30.20
C MET A 538 -6.18 -4.64 28.69
N GLY A 539 -4.95 -4.97 28.28
CA GLY A 539 -4.52 -4.97 26.88
C GLY A 539 -5.14 -6.11 26.06
N GLY A 540 -5.57 -7.20 26.69
CA GLY A 540 -6.10 -8.38 25.99
C GLY A 540 -5.03 -9.14 25.20
N LYS A 541 -5.48 -10.12 24.39
CA LYS A 541 -4.66 -10.82 23.39
C LYS A 541 -4.99 -10.23 22.02
N ALA A 542 -3.96 -9.88 21.25
CA ALA A 542 -4.12 -9.55 19.83
C ALA A 542 -4.62 -10.79 19.07
N ILE A 543 -5.61 -10.61 18.20
CA ILE A 543 -6.24 -11.70 17.44
C ILE A 543 -5.24 -12.18 16.37
N PRO A 544 -4.80 -13.46 16.39
CA PRO A 544 -3.79 -13.96 15.46
C PRO A 544 -4.19 -13.76 13.99
N PRO A 545 -3.25 -13.51 13.06
CA PRO A 545 -3.58 -13.35 11.65
C PRO A 545 -3.97 -14.67 10.97
N ASN A 546 -3.57 -15.80 11.56
CA ASN A 546 -3.75 -17.16 11.04
C ASN A 546 -4.87 -17.91 11.80
N ILE A 547 -6.13 -17.58 11.54
CA ILE A 547 -7.28 -18.17 12.24
C ILE A 547 -7.43 -19.70 12.01
N ASP A 548 -6.80 -20.23 10.96
CA ASP A 548 -6.75 -21.67 10.66
C ASP A 548 -5.92 -22.46 11.69
N ARG A 549 -4.97 -21.79 12.37
CA ARG A 549 -4.13 -22.37 13.43
C ARG A 549 -4.64 -22.09 14.85
N VAL A 550 -5.74 -21.36 14.96
CA VAL A 550 -6.49 -21.19 16.21
C VAL A 550 -7.41 -22.39 16.36
N GLY A 551 -7.51 -22.99 17.55
CA GLY A 551 -8.38 -24.13 17.82
C GLY A 551 -8.91 -24.16 19.25
N ASP A 552 -9.57 -25.26 19.59
CA ASP A 552 -9.96 -25.65 20.95
C ASP A 552 -10.60 -24.52 21.78
N MET A 553 -11.51 -23.76 21.17
CA MET A 553 -12.16 -22.63 21.86
C MET A 553 -13.04 -23.13 23.01
N GLN A 554 -12.69 -22.74 24.23
CA GLN A 554 -13.39 -23.08 25.46
C GLN A 554 -13.84 -21.81 26.19
N SER A 555 -15.10 -21.79 26.64
CA SER A 555 -15.70 -20.61 27.24
C SER A 555 -16.90 -20.97 28.11
N ASP A 556 -17.02 -20.27 29.25
CA ASP A 556 -18.23 -20.22 30.09
C ASP A 556 -18.98 -18.88 29.95
N ALA A 557 -18.71 -18.12 28.87
CA ALA A 557 -19.46 -16.92 28.54
C ALA A 557 -20.92 -17.23 28.16
N LEU A 558 -21.80 -16.25 28.41
CA LEU A 558 -23.18 -16.23 27.92
C LEU A 558 -23.30 -15.45 26.60
N PHE A 559 -22.39 -14.52 26.30
CA PHE A 559 -22.43 -13.75 25.06
C PHE A 559 -21.06 -13.22 24.64
N ILE A 560 -20.96 -12.83 23.37
CA ILE A 560 -19.83 -12.09 22.80
C ILE A 560 -20.26 -10.62 22.66
N LEU A 561 -19.49 -9.71 23.27
CA LEU A 561 -19.68 -8.27 23.17
C LEU A 561 -18.69 -7.70 22.15
N LEU A 562 -19.20 -7.37 20.96
CA LEU A 562 -18.44 -6.72 19.90
C LEU A 562 -18.45 -5.21 20.11
N VAL A 563 -17.29 -4.59 20.29
CA VAL A 563 -17.15 -3.15 20.58
C VAL A 563 -16.34 -2.48 19.47
N GLU A 564 -16.93 -1.46 18.83
CA GLU A 564 -16.26 -0.71 17.77
C GLU A 564 -15.03 0.07 18.29
N LYS A 565 -15.25 0.92 19.30
CA LYS A 565 -14.30 1.94 19.76
C LYS A 565 -13.29 1.37 20.75
N ASP A 566 -12.01 1.53 20.46
CA ASP A 566 -10.90 1.03 21.30
C ASP A 566 -10.98 1.56 22.75
N ALA A 567 -11.35 2.83 22.93
CA ALA A 567 -11.51 3.44 24.24
C ALA A 567 -12.66 2.81 25.07
N ALA A 568 -13.76 2.41 24.43
CA ALA A 568 -14.87 1.74 25.10
C ALA A 568 -14.49 0.30 25.47
N TYR A 569 -13.76 -0.40 24.58
CA TYR A 569 -13.16 -1.71 24.87
C TYR A 569 -12.22 -1.65 26.07
N MET A 570 -11.26 -0.71 26.09
CA MET A 570 -10.29 -0.56 27.18
C MET A 570 -10.98 -0.29 28.52
N ARG A 571 -12.04 0.53 28.54
CA ARG A 571 -12.80 0.83 29.76
C ARG A 571 -13.53 -0.41 30.32
N LEU A 572 -14.14 -1.21 29.44
CA LEU A 572 -14.79 -2.47 29.82
C LEU A 572 -13.80 -3.56 30.25
N ALA A 573 -12.58 -3.53 29.71
CA ALA A 573 -11.48 -4.41 30.11
C ALA A 573 -10.91 -4.05 31.49
N GLU A 574 -10.80 -2.74 31.78
CA GLU A 574 -10.37 -2.19 33.07
C GLU A 574 -11.37 -2.49 34.21
N ASP A 575 -12.67 -2.20 34.01
CA ASP A 575 -13.72 -2.57 34.95
C ASP A 575 -13.96 -4.10 35.04
N ARG A 576 -13.28 -4.89 34.19
CA ARG A 576 -13.43 -6.34 34.07
C ARG A 576 -14.90 -6.77 33.90
N PHE A 577 -15.63 -6.07 33.04
CA PHE A 577 -17.06 -6.30 32.78
C PHE A 577 -17.38 -7.79 32.50
N TYR A 578 -16.47 -8.48 31.80
CA TYR A 578 -16.49 -9.92 31.50
C TYR A 578 -16.49 -10.87 32.72
N ASN A 579 -16.15 -10.39 33.92
CA ASN A 579 -16.24 -11.15 35.17
C ASN A 579 -17.55 -10.91 35.92
N ARG A 580 -18.19 -9.74 35.74
CA ARG A 580 -19.50 -9.41 36.32
C ARG A 580 -20.62 -10.03 35.50
N PHE A 581 -20.53 -9.88 34.18
CA PHE A 581 -21.38 -10.54 33.19
C PHE A 581 -20.48 -11.44 32.34
N PRO A 582 -20.54 -12.78 32.49
CA PRO A 582 -19.67 -13.72 31.77
C PRO A 582 -19.77 -13.52 30.25
N CYS A 583 -18.77 -12.87 29.68
CA CYS A 583 -18.74 -12.53 28.26
C CYS A 583 -17.32 -12.54 27.68
N ILE A 584 -17.24 -12.53 26.35
CA ILE A 584 -16.01 -12.32 25.58
C ILE A 584 -16.14 -10.95 24.93
N ILE A 585 -15.19 -10.03 25.18
CA ILE A 585 -15.19 -8.68 24.61
C ILE A 585 -14.18 -8.64 23.46
N VAL A 586 -14.64 -8.19 22.29
CA VAL A 586 -13.86 -8.17 21.04
C VAL A 586 -13.90 -6.77 20.44
N THR A 587 -12.76 -6.25 19.99
CA THR A 587 -12.72 -5.02 19.18
C THR A 587 -11.82 -5.16 17.96
N ALA A 588 -12.14 -4.42 16.90
CA ALA A 588 -11.25 -4.20 15.74
C ALA A 588 -10.71 -2.76 15.66
N LYS A 589 -10.98 -1.92 16.68
CA LYS A 589 -10.60 -0.50 16.74
C LYS A 589 -11.15 0.28 15.53
N GLY A 590 -12.47 0.24 15.36
CA GLY A 590 -13.20 0.78 14.20
C GLY A 590 -13.53 -0.29 13.15
N GLN A 591 -13.30 0.01 11.87
CA GLN A 591 -13.64 -0.88 10.76
C GLN A 591 -12.85 -2.22 10.83
N PRO A 592 -13.54 -3.38 10.77
CA PRO A 592 -12.90 -4.69 10.88
C PRO A 592 -11.82 -4.99 9.82
N ASP A 593 -10.77 -5.66 10.28
CA ASP A 593 -9.87 -6.44 9.43
C ASP A 593 -10.48 -7.83 9.11
N VAL A 594 -9.75 -8.63 8.33
CA VAL A 594 -10.19 -9.99 7.93
C VAL A 594 -10.10 -10.97 9.10
N ALA A 595 -9.03 -10.88 9.90
CA ALA A 595 -8.77 -11.80 11.01
C ALA A 595 -9.84 -11.70 12.11
N THR A 596 -10.23 -10.48 12.51
CA THR A 596 -11.28 -10.27 13.53
C THR A 596 -12.64 -10.82 13.08
N ARG A 597 -12.97 -10.72 11.79
CA ARG A 597 -14.22 -11.27 11.23
C ARG A 597 -14.22 -12.79 11.22
N LEU A 598 -13.12 -13.42 10.80
CA LEU A 598 -12.93 -14.88 10.86
C LEU A 598 -12.98 -15.38 12.31
N PHE A 599 -12.27 -14.71 13.23
CA PHE A 599 -12.22 -15.07 14.65
C PHE A 599 -13.58 -14.94 15.34
N LEU A 600 -14.31 -13.82 15.12
CA LEU A 600 -15.66 -13.61 15.64
C LEU A 600 -16.63 -14.69 15.17
N ARG A 601 -16.59 -15.02 13.87
CA ARG A 601 -17.40 -16.09 13.30
C ARG A 601 -17.05 -17.44 13.92
N LYS A 602 -15.75 -17.76 14.04
CA LYS A 602 -15.26 -19.01 14.61
C LYS A 602 -15.75 -19.18 16.05
N MET A 603 -15.63 -18.15 16.88
CA MET A 603 -16.22 -18.11 18.23
C MET A 603 -17.75 -18.30 18.22
N LYS A 604 -18.52 -17.64 17.34
CA LYS A 604 -19.98 -17.85 17.27
C LYS A 604 -20.34 -19.30 16.89
N MET A 605 -19.59 -19.91 15.96
CA MET A 605 -19.85 -21.27 15.47
C MET A 605 -19.45 -22.35 16.48
N GLU A 606 -18.28 -22.24 17.11
CA GLU A 606 -17.76 -23.25 18.05
C GLU A 606 -18.46 -23.16 19.42
N LEU A 607 -18.55 -21.95 20.00
CA LEU A 607 -19.09 -21.75 21.35
C LEU A 607 -20.63 -21.67 21.40
N LYS A 608 -21.26 -21.51 20.23
CA LYS A 608 -22.71 -21.29 20.04
C LYS A 608 -23.24 -20.17 20.95
N LEU A 609 -22.59 -19.00 20.87
CA LEU A 609 -22.91 -17.81 21.66
C LEU A 609 -23.56 -16.71 20.82
N PRO A 610 -24.51 -15.95 21.39
CA PRO A 610 -25.03 -14.74 20.77
C PRO A 610 -23.95 -13.65 20.69
N VAL A 611 -24.04 -12.81 19.66
CA VAL A 611 -23.15 -11.65 19.47
C VAL A 611 -23.97 -10.38 19.61
N LEU A 612 -23.61 -9.54 20.57
CA LEU A 612 -24.20 -8.22 20.83
C LEU A 612 -23.19 -7.15 20.41
N ALA A 613 -23.60 -6.17 19.59
CA ALA A 613 -22.72 -5.14 19.06
C ALA A 613 -22.98 -3.76 19.67
N LEU A 614 -21.90 -3.12 20.10
CA LEU A 614 -21.82 -1.73 20.58
C LEU A 614 -20.98 -0.91 19.59
N VAL A 615 -21.65 0.00 18.88
CA VAL A 615 -21.11 0.89 17.84
C VAL A 615 -21.42 2.35 18.17
N ASP A 616 -20.73 3.30 17.54
CA ASP A 616 -21.09 4.72 17.66
C ASP A 616 -22.47 5.01 17.03
N SER A 617 -23.21 5.98 17.58
CA SER A 617 -24.56 6.35 17.13
C SER A 617 -24.51 7.23 15.88
N ASP A 618 -23.96 6.71 14.79
CA ASP A 618 -23.88 7.37 13.48
C ASP A 618 -23.99 6.36 12.30
N PRO A 619 -24.07 6.84 11.03
CA PRO A 619 -24.23 5.97 9.87
C PRO A 619 -23.01 5.06 9.58
N TYR A 620 -21.82 5.40 10.10
CA TYR A 620 -20.63 4.56 9.99
C TYR A 620 -20.65 3.42 11.00
N GLY A 621 -21.13 3.65 12.23
CA GLY A 621 -21.35 2.58 13.22
C GLY A 621 -22.27 1.48 12.69
N LEU A 622 -23.43 1.86 12.13
CA LEU A 622 -24.36 0.91 11.48
C LEU A 622 -23.74 0.21 10.24
N LYS A 623 -22.89 0.91 9.49
CA LYS A 623 -22.15 0.36 8.35
C LYS A 623 -21.01 -0.58 8.76
N ILE A 624 -20.42 -0.39 9.94
CA ILE A 624 -19.47 -1.32 10.54
C ILE A 624 -20.21 -2.59 10.98
N LEU A 625 -21.36 -2.45 11.64
CA LEU A 625 -22.23 -3.56 12.01
C LEU A 625 -22.63 -4.41 10.78
N SER A 626 -23.09 -3.78 9.69
CA SER A 626 -23.47 -4.53 8.48
C SER A 626 -22.29 -5.21 7.77
N VAL A 627 -21.05 -4.74 7.93
CA VAL A 627 -19.85 -5.44 7.43
C VAL A 627 -19.57 -6.74 8.21
N TYR A 628 -19.88 -6.79 9.51
CA TYR A 628 -19.81 -8.04 10.29
C TYR A 628 -20.99 -8.97 9.96
N GLY A 629 -22.22 -8.44 9.93
CA GLY A 629 -23.45 -9.19 9.67
C GLY A 629 -23.59 -9.65 8.21
N CYS A 630 -23.83 -8.70 7.31
CA CYS A 630 -24.22 -8.93 5.92
C CYS A 630 -23.04 -9.00 4.94
N GLY A 631 -21.87 -8.47 5.34
CA GLY A 631 -20.62 -8.53 4.60
C GLY A 631 -20.19 -7.19 3.97
N SER A 632 -19.02 -7.18 3.34
CA SER A 632 -18.47 -5.98 2.69
C SER A 632 -18.59 -6.08 1.18
N LYS A 633 -19.18 -5.07 0.53
CA LYS A 633 -19.32 -4.97 -0.94
C LYS A 633 -18.02 -5.29 -1.69
N ASN A 634 -16.88 -4.77 -1.22
CA ASN A 634 -15.55 -4.99 -1.81
C ASN A 634 -15.04 -6.45 -1.71
N MET A 635 -15.60 -7.23 -0.78
CA MET A 635 -15.28 -8.63 -0.47
C MET A 635 -16.51 -9.55 -0.63
N SER A 636 -17.46 -9.18 -1.48
CA SER A 636 -18.70 -9.93 -1.72
C SER A 636 -18.50 -11.39 -2.15
N TYR A 637 -17.35 -11.70 -2.75
CA TYR A 637 -16.91 -13.06 -3.09
C TYR A 637 -16.60 -13.95 -1.85
N ASP A 638 -16.25 -13.34 -0.71
CA ASP A 638 -15.79 -14.00 0.53
C ASP A 638 -16.76 -13.75 1.69
N SER A 639 -17.94 -13.17 1.42
CA SER A 639 -19.03 -13.05 2.40
C SER A 639 -19.44 -14.40 2.96
N ALA A 640 -19.32 -15.47 2.17
CA ALA A 640 -19.56 -16.85 2.58
C ALA A 640 -18.81 -17.23 3.87
N ASN A 641 -17.57 -16.76 4.04
CA ASN A 641 -16.65 -17.12 5.12
C ASN A 641 -16.47 -15.99 6.15
N LEU A 642 -16.69 -14.73 5.76
CA LEU A 642 -16.42 -13.54 6.60
C LEU A 642 -17.66 -12.91 7.26
N THR A 643 -18.85 -13.44 7.02
CA THR A 643 -20.09 -12.98 7.68
C THR A 643 -20.38 -13.76 8.95
N THR A 644 -20.90 -13.04 9.94
CA THR A 644 -21.49 -13.58 11.17
C THR A 644 -22.95 -13.09 11.20
N PRO A 645 -23.89 -13.78 10.55
CA PRO A 645 -25.29 -13.37 10.55
C PRO A 645 -25.89 -13.45 11.95
N ASP A 646 -26.99 -12.73 12.18
CA ASP A 646 -27.64 -12.60 13.49
C ASP A 646 -26.67 -12.03 14.56
N ILE A 647 -26.17 -10.81 14.31
CA ILE A 647 -25.59 -9.95 15.36
C ILE A 647 -26.70 -8.99 15.80
N LYS A 648 -26.87 -8.82 17.12
CA LYS A 648 -27.87 -7.89 17.67
C LYS A 648 -27.26 -6.51 17.92
N TRP A 649 -27.92 -5.45 17.46
CA TRP A 649 -27.50 -4.08 17.73
C TRP A 649 -27.94 -3.66 19.13
N LEU A 650 -27.00 -3.63 20.07
CA LEU A 650 -27.25 -3.28 21.47
C LEU A 650 -27.34 -1.75 21.64
N GLY A 651 -26.43 -1.03 21.00
CA GLY A 651 -26.30 0.43 21.11
C GLY A 651 -25.05 0.99 20.42
N ILE A 652 -24.73 2.27 20.58
CA ILE A 652 -25.69 3.30 21.00
C ILE A 652 -26.62 3.56 19.82
N ARG A 653 -27.93 3.54 20.08
CA ARG A 653 -28.92 3.82 19.02
C ARG A 653 -29.40 5.28 19.10
N PRO A 654 -29.84 5.89 17.99
CA PRO A 654 -30.48 7.20 17.97
C PRO A 654 -31.58 7.39 19.03
N SER A 655 -32.43 6.36 19.25
CA SER A 655 -33.45 6.38 20.33
C SER A 655 -32.86 6.42 21.75
N ASP A 656 -31.65 5.89 21.96
CA ASP A 656 -30.97 5.93 23.26
C ASP A 656 -30.57 7.36 23.66
N LEU A 657 -30.27 8.23 22.69
CA LEU A 657 -29.84 9.60 22.96
C LEU A 657 -30.88 10.35 23.79
N ASP A 658 -32.17 10.18 23.45
CA ASP A 658 -33.30 10.76 24.16
C ASP A 658 -33.73 9.92 25.37
N LYS A 659 -33.78 8.58 25.24
CA LYS A 659 -34.16 7.64 26.31
C LYS A 659 -33.30 7.78 27.57
N TYR A 660 -31.99 7.93 27.40
CA TYR A 660 -31.03 8.15 28.50
C TYR A 660 -30.69 9.63 28.73
N LYS A 661 -31.37 10.55 28.03
CA LYS A 661 -31.19 12.02 28.14
C LYS A 661 -29.73 12.47 27.95
N ILE A 662 -29.01 11.88 27.01
CA ILE A 662 -27.60 12.20 26.73
C ILE A 662 -27.49 13.71 26.40
N PRO A 663 -26.66 14.48 27.13
CA PRO A 663 -26.60 15.94 27.02
C PRO A 663 -26.34 16.44 25.60
N GLU A 664 -27.02 17.52 25.18
CA GLU A 664 -26.89 18.07 23.83
C GLU A 664 -25.46 18.48 23.48
N GLN A 665 -24.67 18.95 24.45
CA GLN A 665 -23.23 19.24 24.31
C GLN A 665 -22.38 18.02 23.89
N CYS A 666 -22.88 16.79 24.08
CA CYS A 666 -22.27 15.54 23.67
C CYS A 666 -22.89 14.96 22.38
N ARG A 667 -23.91 15.62 21.81
CA ARG A 667 -24.54 15.28 20.53
C ARG A 667 -23.94 16.17 19.44
N LEU A 668 -23.13 15.59 18.57
CA LEU A 668 -22.49 16.30 17.47
C LEU A 668 -23.48 16.49 16.32
N PRO A 669 -23.46 17.64 15.62
CA PRO A 669 -24.22 17.81 14.38
C PRO A 669 -23.65 16.90 13.28
N MET A 670 -24.53 16.38 12.44
CA MET A 670 -24.14 15.60 11.26
C MET A 670 -23.57 16.49 10.15
N THR A 671 -22.53 15.99 9.49
CA THR A 671 -22.03 16.54 8.23
C THR A 671 -22.94 16.16 7.05
N GLU A 672 -22.83 16.87 5.93
CA GLU A 672 -23.53 16.52 4.69
C GLU A 672 -23.18 15.10 4.21
N GLN A 673 -21.94 14.65 4.44
CA GLN A 673 -21.49 13.30 4.10
C GLN A 673 -22.11 12.23 5.02
N ASP A 674 -22.34 12.53 6.30
CA ASP A 674 -23.06 11.64 7.22
C ASP A 674 -24.51 11.50 6.77
N ILE A 675 -25.20 12.62 6.51
CA ILE A 675 -26.59 12.65 6.06
C ILE A 675 -26.74 11.92 4.72
N LYS A 676 -25.80 12.09 3.78
CA LYS A 676 -25.77 11.30 2.55
C LYS A 676 -25.59 9.82 2.85
N THR A 677 -24.59 9.44 3.64
CA THR A 677 -24.32 8.03 3.97
C THR A 677 -25.54 7.36 4.64
N GLY A 678 -26.27 8.07 5.49
CA GLY A 678 -27.52 7.58 6.08
C GLY A 678 -28.65 7.37 5.07
N LYS A 679 -28.79 8.25 4.07
CA LYS A 679 -29.73 8.07 2.96
C LYS A 679 -29.34 6.92 2.05
N ASP A 680 -28.08 6.88 1.62
CA ASP A 680 -27.51 5.80 0.81
C ASP A 680 -27.75 4.43 1.49
N LEU A 681 -27.63 4.36 2.84
CA LEU A 681 -27.93 3.15 3.63
C LEU A 681 -29.43 2.81 3.74
N LEU A 682 -30.34 3.78 3.81
CA LEU A 682 -31.80 3.52 3.77
C LEU A 682 -32.24 2.90 2.43
N GLU A 683 -31.47 3.10 1.36
CA GLU A 683 -31.70 2.48 0.06
C GLU A 683 -31.14 1.05 -0.06
N GLU A 684 -30.38 0.55 0.93
CA GLU A 684 -29.80 -0.81 0.90
C GLU A 684 -30.80 -1.89 1.37
N ASP A 685 -30.86 -3.00 0.64
CA ASP A 685 -31.84 -4.08 0.90
C ASP A 685 -31.64 -4.79 2.24
N PHE A 686 -30.40 -4.85 2.74
CA PHE A 686 -30.09 -5.40 4.07
C PHE A 686 -30.56 -4.49 5.23
N VAL A 687 -30.70 -3.18 5.01
CA VAL A 687 -31.30 -2.28 6.00
C VAL A 687 -32.83 -2.38 5.94
N LYS A 688 -33.40 -2.33 4.73
CA LYS A 688 -34.86 -2.46 4.50
C LYS A 688 -35.47 -3.73 5.10
N LYS A 689 -34.72 -4.84 5.15
CA LYS A 689 -35.12 -6.10 5.78
C LYS A 689 -35.38 -5.96 7.29
N ASN A 690 -34.66 -5.07 7.98
CA ASN A 690 -34.68 -4.92 9.43
C ASN A 690 -35.42 -3.63 9.81
N PRO A 691 -36.75 -3.66 10.07
CA PRO A 691 -37.55 -2.43 10.27
C PRO A 691 -37.02 -1.54 11.40
N GLY A 692 -36.54 -2.11 12.51
CA GLY A 692 -35.91 -1.33 13.58
C GLY A 692 -34.62 -0.60 13.15
N TRP A 693 -33.85 -1.14 12.19
CA TRP A 693 -32.70 -0.42 11.63
C TRP A 693 -33.16 0.74 10.75
N VAL A 694 -34.26 0.57 9.98
CA VAL A 694 -34.89 1.64 9.18
C VAL A 694 -35.42 2.76 10.09
N GLU A 695 -36.12 2.41 11.19
CA GLU A 695 -36.67 3.36 12.15
C GLU A 695 -35.58 4.21 12.82
N GLU A 696 -34.56 3.55 13.40
CA GLU A 696 -33.42 4.23 14.04
C GLU A 696 -32.66 5.11 13.04
N LEU A 697 -32.35 4.61 11.83
CA LEU A 697 -31.63 5.38 10.81
C LEU A 697 -32.47 6.54 10.26
N THR A 698 -33.79 6.39 10.16
CA THR A 698 -34.71 7.48 9.79
C THR A 698 -34.78 8.54 10.89
N LEU A 699 -34.83 8.13 12.17
CA LEU A 699 -34.73 9.04 13.32
C LEU A 699 -33.41 9.82 13.29
N MET A 700 -32.29 9.14 13.03
CA MET A 700 -30.95 9.72 12.90
C MET A 700 -30.87 10.79 11.80
N VAL A 701 -31.37 10.49 10.61
CA VAL A 701 -31.40 11.43 9.46
C VAL A 701 -32.38 12.60 9.70
N LYS A 702 -33.43 12.38 10.50
CA LYS A 702 -34.42 13.42 10.90
C LYS A 702 -33.86 14.39 11.94
N THR A 703 -33.21 13.89 13.00
CA THR A 703 -32.61 14.73 14.06
C THR A 703 -31.33 15.42 13.60
N LYS A 704 -30.58 14.80 12.66
CA LYS A 704 -29.25 15.24 12.21
C LYS A 704 -28.23 15.35 13.34
N GLN A 705 -28.43 14.57 14.39
CA GLN A 705 -27.52 14.44 15.54
C GLN A 705 -26.84 13.06 15.50
N LYS A 706 -25.58 13.02 15.93
CA LYS A 706 -24.82 11.79 16.17
C LYS A 706 -24.08 11.85 17.50
N ALA A 707 -23.72 10.70 18.06
CA ALA A 707 -22.97 10.63 19.31
C ALA A 707 -22.00 9.45 19.32
N GLU A 708 -20.81 9.64 19.87
CA GLU A 708 -19.85 8.55 20.11
C GLU A 708 -20.22 7.77 21.38
N ILE A 709 -19.76 6.52 21.51
CA ILE A 709 -19.94 5.70 22.72
C ILE A 709 -19.43 6.45 23.98
N GLN A 710 -18.40 7.27 23.82
CA GLN A 710 -17.83 8.12 24.86
C GLN A 710 -18.80 9.17 25.43
N ALA A 711 -19.89 9.52 24.72
CA ALA A 711 -20.89 10.46 25.22
C ALA A 711 -21.53 9.97 26.54
N LEU A 712 -21.62 8.65 26.76
CA LEU A 712 -22.11 8.07 28.03
C LEU A 712 -21.23 8.44 29.24
N SER A 713 -19.94 8.74 29.02
CA SER A 713 -19.02 9.17 30.08
C SER A 713 -19.38 10.54 30.66
N SER A 714 -20.28 11.31 30.03
CA SER A 714 -20.79 12.58 30.61
C SER A 714 -21.56 12.39 31.91
N PHE A 715 -22.09 11.17 32.16
CA PHE A 715 -22.71 10.79 33.42
C PHE A 715 -21.73 10.15 34.41
N GLY A 716 -20.44 10.04 34.06
CA GLY A 716 -19.40 9.39 34.85
C GLY A 716 -18.71 8.26 34.09
N PHE A 717 -17.41 8.06 34.32
CA PHE A 717 -16.57 7.11 33.57
C PHE A 717 -16.93 5.62 33.73
N GLN A 718 -17.81 5.28 34.69
CA GLN A 718 -18.37 3.94 34.89
C GLN A 718 -19.81 3.79 34.35
N TYR A 719 -20.44 4.83 33.81
CA TYR A 719 -21.85 4.77 33.40
C TYR A 719 -22.11 3.70 32.32
N LEU A 720 -21.17 3.47 31.41
CA LEU A 720 -21.24 2.43 30.37
C LEU A 720 -21.34 1.02 30.97
N SER A 721 -20.45 0.70 31.91
CA SER A 721 -20.27 -0.61 32.54
C SER A 721 -21.27 -0.88 33.67
N GLU A 722 -21.58 0.12 34.48
CA GLU A 722 -22.42 -0.02 35.68
C GLU A 722 -23.91 0.20 35.42
N VAL A 723 -24.30 1.01 34.43
CA VAL A 723 -25.71 1.40 34.21
C VAL A 723 -26.20 1.06 32.81
N TYR A 724 -25.56 1.59 31.76
CA TYR A 724 -26.09 1.49 30.39
C TYR A 724 -26.13 0.04 29.88
N LEU A 725 -25.01 -0.70 29.93
CA LEU A 725 -24.99 -2.09 29.48
C LEU A 725 -25.88 -3.01 30.35
N PRO A 726 -25.82 -2.99 31.71
CA PRO A 726 -26.71 -3.82 32.52
C PRO A 726 -28.20 -3.54 32.26
N LEU A 727 -28.60 -2.27 32.11
CA LEU A 727 -29.99 -1.90 31.86
C LEU A 727 -30.47 -2.30 30.45
N LYS A 728 -29.60 -2.17 29.43
CA LYS A 728 -29.84 -2.72 28.07
C LYS A 728 -30.07 -4.23 28.10
N LEU A 729 -29.20 -4.97 28.78
CA LEU A 729 -29.28 -6.43 28.89
C LEU A 729 -30.53 -6.87 29.68
N GLN A 730 -30.85 -6.16 30.77
CA GLN A 730 -32.05 -6.38 31.58
C GLN A 730 -33.35 -6.17 30.79
N GLN A 731 -33.41 -5.17 29.91
CA GLN A 731 -34.57 -4.85 29.09
C GLN A 731 -34.70 -5.74 27.85
N LYS A 732 -33.68 -6.55 27.54
CA LYS A 732 -33.53 -7.26 26.25
C LYS A 732 -33.60 -6.30 25.05
N ASP A 733 -33.06 -5.08 25.23
CA ASP A 733 -33.24 -3.91 24.35
C ASP A 733 -32.18 -3.85 23.23
N TRP A 734 -32.31 -4.75 22.26
CA TRP A 734 -31.44 -4.84 21.06
C TRP A 734 -32.27 -5.14 19.80
N LEU A 735 -31.67 -4.92 18.63
CA LEU A 735 -32.27 -5.19 17.30
C LEU A 735 -31.52 -6.33 16.58
#